data_AF-A0A366HD14-F1
#
_entry.id   AF-A0A366HD14-F1
#
_cell.length_a   1.000
_cell.length_b   1.000
_cell.length_c   1.000
_cell.angle_alpha   90.00
_cell.angle_beta   90.00
_cell.angle_gamma   90.00
#
_symmetry.space_group_name_H-M   'P 1'
#
loop_
_entity.id
_entity.type
_entity.pdbx_description
1 polymer ?
#
loop_
_entity_poly.entity_id
_entity_poly.type
_entity_poly.pdbx_seq_one_letter_code
_entity_poly.pdbx_strand_id
1 'polypeptide(L)'
;MPLRSTVFLALVGAVSLGGGMPAQAADVSFKNDVQAAIAKAGCNLGTCHGNATGKGGFKMSLRGDDADYDYAALVQDVSGRRVNLMEPERSLLLQKGTQALAHEGGKRFDKNSWEYAVLRDWIAQGARRHTPGEPELQKLEVTPREQILVEPQKAMQLKATATFSDGTQKDVTKLAVYEPAQVGLIKVSKEGRVEKLQEGEPTIVVRYLNKQQPVRLAFIAARPEFVWTPTPQNNFVDRQVFAKLKSLRMTPSDLCTDEVYARRAYLDLCGALPTVEQAKAFVADKSPDKRARLVDALMTTGAFADFWAVKWADALRVESRTMDVKGMTAFHAWIRDAVARNTPVDKFSHAVLSAQGSTYTVPQTNFYRAMREPNARAEGIARVFLGTRLQCAQCHNHPFDRWTQDDYFQWSAVFSRVDYKIINNEVEDKSDKHRFKGEQVVQIAKSTKLINPRTGEQAKAKLLGASELDAQVLEQQGDLNAAADWVTSPTNALFAQAQVNRIWFHLMGRGLVDPVDDFRATNPASHPELLKKLAEEFVQSGYDMRHIIRIITQSRTYQLSSEPNATNAADTTNFAYAYVRRLTAEQLFDALYQGLGLQAKFDEFPKATKAVQLPGPLNRRRKEAGNDTGVAFLAQFGQPPRLLACECERSDETTMGQSFSLISGPQVNNLLKSNRNILSRLLNEKSDDAARVEALYWSVLTRAPSAQERQTMAAMLTEAKDKRAALEDLAWSLVNAKEFVLRK
;
A
#
# COMPACT_ATOMS: atom_id res chain seq x y z
N MET A 1 22.29 87.30 27.84
CA MET A 1 22.76 86.83 29.15
C MET A 1 21.84 85.72 29.60
N PRO A 2 22.34 84.57 30.07
CA PRO A 2 23.71 84.01 29.89
C PRO A 2 23.64 82.51 29.48
N LEU A 3 24.63 81.77 28.96
CA LEU A 3 26.06 81.88 28.66
C LEU A 3 26.30 80.89 27.48
N ARG A 4 26.66 81.35 26.28
CA ARG A 4 28.01 81.22 25.66
C ARG A 4 28.80 79.96 26.02
N SER A 5 29.19 79.17 25.00
CA SER A 5 30.57 79.18 24.48
C SER A 5 30.71 78.33 23.21
N THR A 6 31.15 78.99 22.15
CA THR A 6 31.68 78.40 20.92
C THR A 6 33.18 78.21 21.11
N VAL A 7 33.73 77.02 20.83
CA VAL A 7 35.17 76.84 20.60
C VAL A 7 35.34 76.03 19.31
N PHE A 8 35.87 76.71 18.30
CA PHE A 8 36.50 76.11 17.13
C PHE A 8 37.90 75.64 17.56
N LEU A 9 38.21 74.36 17.37
CA LEU A 9 39.59 73.89 17.30
C LEU A 9 39.72 72.95 16.10
N ALA A 10 40.52 73.36 15.13
CA ALA A 10 40.98 72.52 14.04
C ALA A 10 41.92 71.44 14.60
N LEU A 11 41.67 70.18 14.28
CA LEU A 11 42.65 69.11 14.44
C LEU A 11 42.76 68.31 13.14
N VAL A 12 43.98 68.32 12.63
CA VAL A 12 44.50 67.52 11.52
C VAL A 12 44.27 66.03 11.82
N GLY A 13 43.38 65.40 11.08
CA GLY A 13 43.14 63.96 11.12
C GLY A 13 43.82 63.28 9.94
N ALA A 14 44.91 62.57 10.20
CA ALA A 14 45.65 61.79 9.23
C ALA A 14 44.74 60.81 8.47
N VAL A 15 44.93 60.74 7.15
CA VAL A 15 44.38 59.69 6.30
C VAL A 15 44.99 58.35 6.73
N SER A 16 44.31 57.61 7.59
CA SER A 16 44.54 56.18 7.75
C SER A 16 43.68 55.46 6.71
N LEU A 17 44.33 55.07 5.61
CA LEU A 17 43.85 54.03 4.70
C LEU A 17 43.78 52.71 5.50
N GLY A 18 42.71 52.55 6.27
CA GLY A 18 42.32 51.27 6.83
C GLY A 18 41.85 50.38 5.69
N GLY A 19 42.78 49.61 5.12
CA GLY A 19 42.46 48.49 4.25
C GLY A 19 41.51 47.57 5.01
N GLY A 20 40.24 47.57 4.62
CA GLY A 20 39.29 46.57 5.09
C GLY A 20 39.86 45.20 4.75
N MET A 21 40.20 44.41 5.76
CA MET A 21 40.47 42.99 5.55
C MET A 21 39.23 42.41 4.85
N PRO A 22 39.40 41.64 3.76
CA PRO A 22 38.28 40.97 3.13
C PRO A 22 37.61 40.10 4.20
N ALA A 23 36.28 40.23 4.32
CA ALA A 23 35.50 39.36 5.19
C ALA A 23 35.89 37.91 4.89
N GLN A 24 36.42 37.21 5.89
CA GLN A 24 36.81 35.82 5.77
C GLN A 24 35.58 35.04 5.32
N ALA A 25 35.65 34.44 4.12
CA ALA A 25 34.56 33.64 3.58
C ALA A 25 34.20 32.58 4.63
N ALA A 26 32.91 32.44 4.95
CA ALA A 26 32.46 31.48 5.95
C ALA A 26 33.00 30.07 5.61
N ASP A 27 33.47 29.34 6.62
CA ASP A 27 33.94 27.97 6.45
C ASP A 27 32.82 27.09 5.89
N VAL A 28 33.11 26.36 4.81
CA VAL A 28 32.15 25.50 4.13
C VAL A 28 32.07 24.15 4.84
N SER A 29 30.86 23.81 5.26
CA SER A 29 30.58 22.54 5.91
C SER A 29 30.52 21.39 4.91
N PHE A 30 31.30 20.33 5.14
CA PHE A 30 31.12 19.12 4.35
C PHE A 30 29.72 18.51 4.57
N LYS A 31 29.29 18.42 5.83
CA LYS A 31 28.03 17.77 6.22
C LYS A 31 26.79 18.55 5.79
N ASN A 32 26.82 19.87 5.87
CA ASN A 32 25.63 20.72 5.68
C ASN A 32 25.60 21.40 4.30
N ASP A 33 26.75 21.76 3.73
CA ASP A 33 26.82 22.52 2.48
C ASP A 33 27.22 21.61 1.30
N VAL A 34 28.33 20.87 1.41
CA VAL A 34 28.82 20.00 0.32
C VAL A 34 27.83 18.87 0.03
N GLN A 35 27.35 18.18 1.07
CA GLN A 35 26.33 17.14 0.92
C GLN A 35 25.05 17.68 0.29
N ALA A 36 24.61 18.88 0.68
CA ALA A 36 23.46 19.53 0.07
C ALA A 36 23.72 19.87 -1.40
N ALA A 37 24.90 20.38 -1.76
CA ALA A 37 25.28 20.68 -3.14
C ALA A 37 25.30 19.41 -4.02
N ILE A 38 25.87 18.31 -3.52
CA ILE A 38 25.92 17.02 -4.22
C ILE A 38 24.52 16.45 -4.42
N ALA A 39 23.67 16.51 -3.38
CA ALA A 39 22.28 16.07 -3.46
C ALA A 39 21.47 16.92 -4.45
N LYS A 40 21.66 18.25 -4.43
CA LYS A 40 20.99 19.20 -5.32
C LYS A 40 21.38 18.99 -6.79
N ALA A 41 22.65 18.69 -7.03
CA ALA A 41 23.19 18.35 -8.33
C ALA A 41 22.72 16.98 -8.85
N GLY A 42 22.16 16.13 -7.97
CA GLY A 42 21.73 14.77 -8.29
C GLY A 42 22.88 13.76 -8.43
N CYS A 43 24.09 14.11 -7.96
CA CYS A 43 25.29 13.27 -8.11
C CYS A 43 25.18 11.94 -7.32
N ASN A 44 24.54 11.97 -6.16
CA ASN A 44 24.35 10.83 -5.25
C ASN A 44 22.99 10.13 -5.43
N LEU A 45 22.33 10.28 -6.59
CA LEU A 45 21.12 9.53 -6.91
C LEU A 45 21.45 8.09 -7.32
N GLY A 46 20.50 7.17 -7.18
CA GLY A 46 20.66 5.75 -7.55
C GLY A 46 20.92 5.51 -9.05
N THR A 47 20.57 6.48 -9.90
CA THR A 47 20.91 6.49 -11.33
C THR A 47 22.35 6.94 -11.62
N CYS A 48 23.04 7.50 -10.61
CA CYS A 48 24.39 8.06 -10.68
C CYS A 48 25.31 7.38 -9.66
N HIS A 49 26.07 8.14 -8.86
CA HIS A 49 27.08 7.57 -7.96
C HIS A 49 26.48 6.98 -6.68
N GLY A 50 25.23 7.29 -6.34
CA GLY A 50 24.48 6.66 -5.25
C GLY A 50 23.95 5.26 -5.59
N ASN A 51 24.30 4.73 -6.77
CA ASN A 51 23.97 3.36 -7.16
C ASN A 51 24.68 2.35 -6.24
N ALA A 52 24.06 1.19 -5.98
CA ALA A 52 24.64 0.13 -5.15
C ALA A 52 26.05 -0.30 -5.58
N THR A 53 26.37 -0.25 -6.88
CA THR A 53 27.72 -0.54 -7.41
C THR A 53 28.51 0.72 -7.80
N GLY A 54 27.93 1.91 -7.63
CA GLY A 54 28.47 3.16 -8.17
C GLY A 54 28.42 3.23 -9.70
N LYS A 55 29.07 4.25 -10.27
CA LYS A 55 29.20 4.46 -11.71
C LYS A 55 30.61 4.97 -12.05
N GLY A 56 31.18 4.44 -13.13
CA GLY A 56 32.51 4.86 -13.61
C GLY A 56 33.63 4.70 -12.56
N GLY A 57 33.57 3.64 -11.74
CA GLY A 57 34.52 3.42 -10.65
C GLY A 57 34.40 4.41 -9.48
N PHE A 58 33.29 5.16 -9.39
CA PHE A 58 33.01 6.09 -8.29
C PHE A 58 31.66 5.75 -7.66
N LYS A 59 31.67 5.51 -6.35
CA LYS A 59 30.49 5.18 -5.55
C LYS A 59 30.37 6.14 -4.39
N MET A 60 29.14 6.60 -4.16
CA MET A 60 28.71 7.40 -3.03
C MET A 60 27.55 6.68 -2.32
N SER A 61 27.27 7.10 -1.10
CA SER A 61 26.03 6.77 -0.40
C SER A 61 24.84 7.26 -1.21
N LEU A 62 23.72 6.54 -1.15
CA LEU A 62 22.49 6.98 -1.79
C LEU A 62 22.00 8.24 -1.07
N ARG A 63 21.69 9.31 -1.83
CA ARG A 63 21.09 10.56 -1.33
C ARG A 63 21.88 11.32 -0.23
N GLY A 64 23.11 10.90 0.08
CA GLY A 64 23.96 11.52 1.11
C GLY A 64 23.74 10.94 2.50
N ASP A 65 23.25 9.70 2.58
CA ASP A 65 22.86 9.04 3.82
C ASP A 65 24.06 8.70 4.74
N ASP A 66 25.27 8.60 4.18
CA ASP A 66 26.51 8.35 4.94
C ASP A 66 27.59 9.37 4.54
N ALA A 67 27.70 10.42 5.33
CA ALA A 67 28.64 11.51 5.08
C ALA A 67 30.11 11.08 5.25
N ASP A 68 30.42 10.12 6.13
CA ASP A 68 31.79 9.65 6.32
C ASP A 68 32.26 8.82 5.13
N TYR A 69 31.39 7.92 4.67
CA TYR A 69 31.62 7.15 3.45
C TYR A 69 31.80 8.07 2.24
N ASP A 70 30.91 9.06 2.07
CA ASP A 70 30.99 9.99 0.94
C ASP A 70 32.25 10.84 0.95
N TYR A 71 32.67 11.28 2.12
CA TYR A 71 33.92 12.02 2.26
C TYR A 71 35.11 11.17 1.86
N ALA A 72 35.19 9.94 2.38
CA ALA A 72 36.26 9.00 2.00
C ALA A 72 36.24 8.75 0.49
N ALA A 73 35.07 8.57 -0.12
CA ALA A 73 34.93 8.38 -1.56
C ALA A 73 35.37 9.60 -2.40
N LEU A 74 35.18 10.81 -1.88
CA LEU A 74 35.55 12.06 -2.56
C LEU A 74 37.03 12.41 -2.40
N VAL A 75 37.58 12.24 -1.19
CA VAL A 75 38.90 12.78 -0.82
C VAL A 75 39.98 11.69 -0.76
N GLN A 76 39.63 10.48 -0.34
CA GLN A 76 40.60 9.42 -0.06
C GLN A 76 40.67 8.36 -1.17
N ASP A 77 39.52 8.03 -1.76
CA ASP A 77 39.41 6.98 -2.76
C ASP A 77 40.17 7.31 -4.06
N VAL A 78 40.74 6.27 -4.67
CA VAL A 78 41.54 6.35 -5.89
C VAL A 78 42.67 7.40 -5.81
N SER A 79 43.41 7.40 -4.71
CA SER A 79 44.54 8.32 -4.43
C SER A 79 44.16 9.81 -4.44
N GLY A 80 42.92 10.13 -4.05
CA GLY A 80 42.44 11.52 -3.93
C GLY A 80 42.28 12.26 -5.25
N ARG A 81 42.29 11.56 -6.40
CA ARG A 81 42.24 12.18 -7.74
C ARG A 81 40.99 13.04 -8.01
N ARG A 82 39.94 12.94 -7.19
CA ARG A 82 38.68 13.65 -7.39
C ARG A 82 38.70 15.09 -6.89
N VAL A 83 39.60 15.38 -5.96
CA VAL A 83 39.79 16.69 -5.35
C VAL A 83 41.24 17.13 -5.54
N ASN A 84 41.45 18.32 -6.11
CA ASN A 84 42.77 18.93 -6.23
C ASN A 84 42.86 20.14 -5.29
N LEU A 85 43.60 20.00 -4.19
CA LEU A 85 43.72 21.03 -3.17
C LEU A 85 44.56 22.24 -3.62
N MET A 86 45.46 22.05 -4.60
CA MET A 86 46.32 23.12 -5.12
C MET A 86 45.62 23.96 -6.20
N GLU A 87 44.83 23.30 -7.05
CA GLU A 87 44.03 23.92 -8.11
C GLU A 87 42.58 23.42 -8.03
N PRO A 88 41.75 23.99 -7.11
CA PRO A 88 40.38 23.54 -6.87
C PRO A 88 39.55 23.35 -8.15
N GLU A 89 39.65 24.27 -9.11
CA GLU A 89 38.92 24.25 -10.38
C GLU A 89 39.33 23.08 -11.30
N ARG A 90 40.51 22.49 -11.09
CA ARG A 90 40.97 21.28 -11.81
C ARG A 90 40.52 19.98 -11.17
N SER A 91 39.79 20.03 -10.05
CA SER A 91 39.21 18.85 -9.42
C SER A 91 38.26 18.14 -10.38
N LEU A 92 38.42 16.81 -10.53
CA LEU A 92 37.52 16.01 -11.39
C LEU A 92 36.05 16.16 -10.97
N LEU A 93 35.79 16.33 -9.67
CA LEU A 93 34.46 16.62 -9.13
C LEU A 93 33.79 17.81 -9.83
N LEU A 94 34.52 18.92 -9.99
CA LEU A 94 34.02 20.14 -10.63
C LEU A 94 34.01 20.02 -12.16
N GLN A 95 35.08 19.45 -12.74
CA GLN A 95 35.20 19.36 -14.19
C GLN A 95 34.17 18.41 -14.81
N LYS A 96 33.90 17.26 -14.18
CA LYS A 96 32.86 16.33 -14.62
C LYS A 96 31.46 16.87 -14.35
N GLY A 97 31.24 17.50 -13.18
CA GLY A 97 29.96 18.11 -12.82
C GLY A 97 29.53 19.25 -13.76
N THR A 98 30.48 20.08 -14.21
CA THR A 98 30.25 21.15 -15.19
C THR A 98 30.33 20.70 -16.65
N GLN A 99 30.65 19.42 -16.88
CA GLN A 99 30.93 18.85 -18.20
C GLN A 99 32.09 19.53 -18.96
N ALA A 100 33.01 20.17 -18.24
CA ALA A 100 34.30 20.60 -18.80
C ALA A 100 35.18 19.41 -19.18
N LEU A 101 34.98 18.26 -18.52
CA LEU A 101 35.43 16.95 -18.98
C LEU A 101 34.23 16.08 -19.31
N ALA A 102 34.39 15.19 -20.30
CA ALA A 102 33.37 14.24 -20.70
C ALA A 102 32.86 13.45 -19.49
N HIS A 103 31.54 13.45 -19.28
CA HIS A 103 30.89 12.79 -18.16
C HIS A 103 29.62 12.12 -18.68
N GLU A 104 29.50 10.81 -18.50
CA GLU A 104 28.34 10.03 -18.96
C GLU A 104 27.04 10.49 -18.28
N GLY A 105 27.12 10.97 -17.05
CA GLY A 105 25.99 11.62 -16.37
C GLY A 105 25.57 12.96 -16.99
N GLY A 106 26.31 13.49 -17.96
CA GLY A 106 26.09 14.82 -18.50
C GLY A 106 26.37 15.93 -17.48
N LYS A 107 25.95 17.14 -17.82
CA LYS A 107 26.09 18.32 -16.97
C LYS A 107 25.17 18.24 -15.74
N ARG A 108 25.73 18.51 -14.55
CA ARG A 108 25.00 18.52 -13.27
C ARG A 108 24.76 19.92 -12.73
N PHE A 109 25.72 20.82 -12.93
CA PHE A 109 25.64 22.21 -12.51
C PHE A 109 26.49 23.13 -13.40
N ASP A 110 26.24 24.43 -13.34
CA ASP A 110 26.97 25.47 -14.06
C ASP A 110 28.12 26.03 -13.22
N LYS A 111 29.14 26.63 -13.87
CA LYS A 111 30.29 27.25 -13.16
C LYS A 111 29.88 28.44 -12.27
N ASN A 112 28.75 29.09 -12.58
CA ASN A 112 28.20 30.21 -11.82
C ASN A 112 27.10 29.77 -10.83
N SER A 113 26.92 28.46 -10.64
CA SER A 113 25.90 27.95 -9.72
C SER A 113 26.39 27.92 -8.27
N TRP A 114 25.45 27.85 -7.33
CA TRP A 114 25.75 27.71 -5.92
C TRP A 114 26.48 26.39 -5.62
N GLU A 115 26.07 25.28 -6.27
CA GLU A 115 26.72 23.98 -6.12
C GLU A 115 28.20 24.05 -6.48
N TYR A 116 28.54 24.71 -7.60
CA TYR A 116 29.95 24.88 -8.00
C TYR A 116 30.74 25.68 -6.98
N ALA A 117 30.19 26.81 -6.51
CA ALA A 117 30.86 27.68 -5.54
C ALA A 117 31.15 26.95 -4.24
N VAL A 118 30.15 26.28 -3.65
CA VAL A 118 30.30 25.50 -2.41
C VAL A 118 31.35 24.41 -2.54
N LEU A 119 31.28 23.63 -3.63
CA LEU A 119 32.24 22.54 -3.86
C LEU A 119 33.66 23.06 -4.07
N ARG A 120 33.83 24.13 -4.85
CA ARG A 120 35.14 24.77 -5.06
C ARG A 120 35.70 25.33 -3.76
N ASP A 121 34.89 26.05 -3.00
CA ASP A 121 35.34 26.75 -1.79
C ASP A 121 35.70 25.75 -0.69
N TRP A 122 34.93 24.67 -0.53
CA TRP A 122 35.31 23.55 0.35
C TRP A 122 36.68 22.95 -0.02
N ILE A 123 36.92 22.72 -1.32
CA ILE A 123 38.20 22.20 -1.80
C ILE A 123 39.34 23.19 -1.53
N ALA A 124 39.13 24.48 -1.81
CA ALA A 124 40.09 25.55 -1.56
C ALA A 124 40.41 25.71 -0.06
N GLN A 125 39.47 25.41 0.82
CA GLN A 125 39.64 25.40 2.29
C GLN A 125 40.31 24.11 2.82
N GLY A 126 40.81 23.26 1.93
CA GLY A 126 41.53 22.03 2.27
C GLY A 126 40.66 20.78 2.36
N ALA A 127 39.43 20.82 1.82
CA ALA A 127 38.49 19.70 1.76
C ALA A 127 38.30 18.98 3.11
N ARG A 128 38.05 19.74 4.19
CA ARG A 128 37.98 19.19 5.56
C ARG A 128 36.70 18.36 5.77
N ARG A 129 36.80 17.24 6.50
CA ARG A 129 35.64 16.40 6.88
C ARG A 129 34.81 17.00 7.99
N HIS A 130 35.48 17.42 9.05
CA HIS A 130 34.86 17.71 10.34
C HIS A 130 35.33 19.07 10.83
N THR A 131 34.35 19.90 11.19
CA THR A 131 34.57 21.12 11.96
C THR A 131 34.03 20.86 13.37
N PRO A 132 34.85 20.97 14.43
CA PRO A 132 34.38 20.76 15.80
C PRO A 132 33.19 21.66 16.14
N GLY A 133 32.14 21.08 16.74
CA GLY A 133 30.93 21.81 17.12
C GLY A 133 29.98 22.17 15.97
N GLU A 134 30.17 21.57 14.79
CA GLU A 134 29.32 21.82 13.62
C GLU A 134 27.84 21.50 13.91
N PRO A 135 26.91 22.46 13.66
CA PRO A 135 25.48 22.26 13.92
C PRO A 135 24.89 21.14 13.06
N GLU A 136 24.06 20.29 13.66
CA GLU A 136 23.36 19.20 12.96
C GLU A 136 21.93 19.59 12.60
N LEU A 137 21.46 19.20 11.42
CA LEU A 137 20.08 19.41 11.02
C LEU A 137 19.11 18.62 11.93
N GLN A 138 18.32 19.36 12.70
CA GLN A 138 17.31 18.79 13.60
C GLN A 138 15.95 18.68 12.92
N LYS A 139 15.55 19.71 12.16
CA LYS A 139 14.20 19.84 11.60
C LYS A 139 14.22 20.48 10.22
N LEU A 140 13.34 20.00 9.34
CA LEU A 140 13.00 20.63 8.07
C LEU A 140 11.52 20.99 8.09
N GLU A 141 11.20 22.24 7.84
CA GLU A 141 9.81 22.71 7.70
C GLU A 141 9.60 23.29 6.33
N VAL A 142 8.49 22.91 5.69
CA VAL A 142 8.10 23.45 4.38
C VAL A 142 6.74 24.07 4.49
N THR A 143 6.61 25.29 3.95
CA THR A 143 5.37 26.06 3.95
C THR A 143 4.94 26.41 2.53
N PRO A 144 3.64 26.26 2.22
CA PRO A 144 2.63 25.56 3.01
C PRO A 144 2.87 24.04 3.04
N ARG A 145 2.36 23.37 4.08
CA ARG A 145 2.38 21.89 4.16
C ARG A 145 1.25 21.25 3.37
N GLU A 146 0.10 21.92 3.35
CA GLU A 146 -1.08 21.51 2.60
C GLU A 146 -1.73 22.75 1.96
N GLN A 147 -2.14 22.67 0.69
CA GLN A 147 -2.86 23.77 0.03
C GLN A 147 -3.76 23.26 -1.11
N ILE A 148 -4.97 23.81 -1.20
CA ILE A 148 -5.85 23.65 -2.36
C ILE A 148 -5.74 24.90 -3.23
N LEU A 149 -5.45 24.70 -4.51
CA LEU A 149 -5.36 25.73 -5.54
C LEU A 149 -6.54 25.57 -6.48
N VAL A 150 -7.38 26.59 -6.51
CA VAL A 150 -8.54 26.67 -7.40
C VAL A 150 -8.17 27.54 -8.59
N GLU A 151 -8.53 27.11 -9.80
CA GLU A 151 -8.35 27.95 -10.99
C GLU A 151 -8.96 29.36 -10.80
N PRO A 152 -8.28 30.43 -11.25
CA PRO A 152 -7.13 30.43 -12.16
C PRO A 152 -5.75 30.24 -11.50
N GLN A 153 -5.67 29.98 -10.19
CA GLN A 153 -4.38 29.75 -9.51
C GLN A 153 -3.76 28.41 -9.95
N LYS A 154 -2.73 28.47 -10.80
CA LYS A 154 -2.06 27.28 -11.37
C LYS A 154 -0.63 27.08 -10.86
N ALA A 155 -0.14 27.95 -9.97
CA ALA A 155 1.22 27.88 -9.46
C ALA A 155 1.32 28.41 -8.03
N MET A 156 2.37 28.00 -7.34
CA MET A 156 2.73 28.49 -6.01
C MET A 156 4.23 28.33 -5.74
N GLN A 157 4.71 29.00 -4.69
CA GLN A 157 6.08 28.90 -4.23
C GLN A 157 6.12 28.17 -2.90
N LEU A 158 6.97 27.15 -2.79
CA LEU A 158 7.29 26.52 -1.51
C LEU A 158 8.41 27.31 -0.82
N LYS A 159 8.39 27.35 0.51
CA LYS A 159 9.50 27.84 1.33
C LYS A 159 9.94 26.75 2.28
N ALA A 160 11.22 26.37 2.21
CA ALA A 160 11.83 25.36 3.08
C ALA A 160 12.77 26.04 4.10
N THR A 161 12.57 25.76 5.38
CA THR A 161 13.37 26.28 6.51
C THR A 161 13.97 25.12 7.28
N ALA A 162 15.29 25.14 7.44
CA ALA A 162 16.04 24.16 8.23
C ALA A 162 16.34 24.73 9.61
N THR A 163 16.18 23.92 10.67
CA THR A 163 16.61 24.26 12.04
C THR A 163 17.73 23.32 12.46
N PHE A 164 18.84 23.88 12.95
CA PHE A 164 20.03 23.14 13.37
C PHE A 164 20.12 23.01 14.91
N SER A 165 21.03 22.16 15.39
CA SER A 165 21.19 21.83 16.82
C SER A 165 21.64 23.00 17.70
N ASP A 166 22.22 24.03 17.12
CA ASP A 166 22.58 25.29 17.77
C ASP A 166 21.41 26.29 17.82
N GLY A 167 20.23 25.89 17.34
CA GLY A 167 19.03 26.72 17.24
C GLY A 167 18.99 27.62 16.00
N THR A 168 20.04 27.65 15.17
CA THR A 168 20.04 28.46 13.95
C THR A 168 18.99 27.98 12.96
N GLN A 169 18.34 28.93 12.29
CA GLN A 169 17.39 28.65 11.22
C GLN A 169 17.90 29.23 9.90
N LYS A 170 17.84 28.43 8.83
CA LYS A 170 18.27 28.83 7.49
C LYS A 170 17.15 28.61 6.48
N ASP A 171 16.98 29.55 5.57
CA ASP A 171 16.17 29.34 4.37
C ASP A 171 16.95 28.43 3.42
N VAL A 172 16.45 27.22 3.25
CA VAL A 172 17.06 26.18 2.41
C VAL A 172 16.22 25.94 1.15
N THR A 173 15.31 26.85 0.80
CA THR A 173 14.39 26.70 -0.33
C THR A 173 15.14 26.41 -1.64
N LYS A 174 16.23 27.13 -1.91
CA LYS A 174 17.05 26.90 -3.11
C LYS A 174 17.98 25.69 -2.98
N LEU A 175 18.23 25.22 -1.76
CA LEU A 175 19.18 24.14 -1.46
C LEU A 175 18.50 22.76 -1.37
N ALA A 176 17.21 22.74 -1.05
CA ALA A 176 16.41 21.54 -0.92
C ALA A 176 16.18 20.85 -2.29
N VAL A 177 15.97 19.55 -2.26
CA VAL A 177 15.58 18.72 -3.41
C VAL A 177 14.06 18.53 -3.37
N TYR A 178 13.40 18.74 -4.51
CA TYR A 178 11.95 18.61 -4.65
C TYR A 178 11.63 17.42 -5.56
N GLU A 179 10.96 16.41 -5.03
CA GLU A 179 10.63 15.18 -5.74
C GLU A 179 9.11 14.98 -5.76
N PRO A 180 8.43 15.19 -6.91
CA PRO A 180 7.02 14.81 -7.03
C PRO A 180 6.84 13.30 -6.86
N ALA A 181 5.94 12.89 -5.98
CA ALA A 181 5.60 11.48 -5.78
C ALA A 181 4.82 10.90 -6.96
N GLN A 182 3.95 11.70 -7.59
CA GLN A 182 3.21 11.36 -8.80
C GLN A 182 3.78 12.09 -10.01
N VAL A 183 4.12 11.36 -11.06
CA VAL A 183 4.61 11.91 -12.33
C VAL A 183 3.43 12.44 -13.14
N GLY A 184 3.58 13.62 -13.76
CA GLY A 184 2.63 14.16 -14.74
C GLY A 184 1.54 15.10 -14.20
N LEU A 185 1.33 15.18 -12.88
CA LEU A 185 0.37 16.12 -12.29
C LEU A 185 0.93 17.55 -12.16
N ILE A 186 2.22 17.66 -11.84
CA ILE A 186 2.90 18.92 -11.56
C ILE A 186 4.32 18.94 -12.11
N LYS A 187 4.84 20.16 -12.28
CA LYS A 187 6.25 20.46 -12.47
C LYS A 187 6.76 21.24 -11.26
N VAL A 188 7.95 20.90 -10.75
CA VAL A 188 8.59 21.65 -9.65
C VAL A 188 9.97 22.12 -10.11
N SER A 189 10.26 23.41 -9.96
CA SER A 189 11.57 23.99 -10.29
C SER A 189 12.61 23.69 -9.20
N LYS A 190 13.90 23.91 -9.51
CA LYS A 190 14.97 23.80 -8.51
C LYS A 190 14.79 24.80 -7.36
N GLU A 191 14.07 25.88 -7.57
CA GLU A 191 13.82 26.93 -6.58
C GLU A 191 12.55 26.67 -5.77
N GLY A 192 11.88 25.53 -5.94
CA GLY A 192 10.66 25.18 -5.20
C GLY A 192 9.38 25.79 -5.75
N ARG A 193 9.38 26.30 -6.98
CA ARG A 193 8.17 26.77 -7.67
C ARG A 193 7.40 25.57 -8.22
N VAL A 194 6.15 25.42 -7.83
CA VAL A 194 5.25 24.35 -8.28
C VAL A 194 4.28 24.89 -9.31
N GLU A 195 4.11 24.18 -10.42
CA GLU A 195 3.19 24.53 -11.51
C GLU A 195 2.30 23.32 -11.86
N LYS A 196 0.99 23.58 -12.01
CA LYS A 196 -0.02 22.60 -12.44
C LYS A 196 0.25 22.15 -13.87
N LEU A 197 0.27 20.84 -14.10
CA LEU A 197 0.15 20.25 -15.44
C LEU A 197 -1.26 19.69 -15.65
N GLN A 198 -1.81 19.02 -14.64
CA GLN A 198 -3.15 18.41 -14.67
C GLN A 198 -3.89 18.66 -13.35
N GLU A 199 -5.19 18.39 -13.33
CA GLU A 199 -5.97 18.34 -12.08
C GLU A 199 -5.59 17.12 -11.25
N GLY A 200 -5.70 17.23 -9.94
CA GLY A 200 -5.42 16.14 -9.02
C GLY A 200 -4.79 16.59 -7.71
N GLU A 201 -4.38 15.62 -6.90
CA GLU A 201 -3.85 15.81 -5.55
C GLU A 201 -2.39 15.34 -5.44
N PRO A 202 -1.42 16.07 -6.02
CA PRO A 202 -0.03 15.66 -5.98
C PRO A 202 0.57 15.82 -4.59
N THR A 203 1.51 14.93 -4.27
CA THR A 203 2.41 15.06 -3.12
C THR A 203 3.82 15.36 -3.62
N ILE A 204 4.50 16.32 -2.99
CA ILE A 204 5.91 16.64 -3.23
C ILE A 204 6.68 16.25 -1.99
N VAL A 205 7.72 15.45 -2.15
CA VAL A 205 8.70 15.18 -1.10
C VAL A 205 9.78 16.24 -1.19
N VAL A 206 9.88 17.08 -0.18
CA VAL A 206 10.96 18.07 -0.07
C VAL A 206 12.02 17.52 0.87
N ARG A 207 13.25 17.43 0.40
CA ARG A 207 14.37 16.86 1.14
C ARG A 207 15.50 17.86 1.30
N TYR A 208 16.07 17.90 2.48
CA TYR A 208 17.30 18.63 2.76
C TYR A 208 18.15 17.79 3.71
N LEU A 209 19.35 17.40 3.25
CA LEU A 209 20.20 16.41 3.90
C LEU A 209 19.40 15.12 4.21
N ASN A 210 19.38 14.70 5.48
CA ASN A 210 18.69 13.51 5.98
C ASN A 210 17.25 13.77 6.45
N LYS A 211 16.69 14.98 6.27
CA LYS A 211 15.30 15.28 6.61
C LYS A 211 14.44 15.38 5.36
N GLN A 212 13.21 14.89 5.47
CA GLN A 212 12.20 14.95 4.43
C GLN A 212 10.88 15.49 4.98
N GLN A 213 10.19 16.29 4.19
CA GLN A 213 8.88 16.86 4.49
C GLN A 213 7.96 16.67 3.27
N PRO A 214 6.92 15.83 3.36
CA PRO A 214 5.90 15.79 2.33
C PRO A 214 5.06 17.08 2.37
N VAL A 215 4.71 17.57 1.18
CA VAL A 215 3.79 18.68 0.94
C VAL A 215 2.64 18.15 0.08
N ARG A 216 1.39 18.35 0.52
CA ARG A 216 0.20 17.86 -0.20
C ARG A 216 -0.52 19.01 -0.85
N LEU A 217 -0.72 18.93 -2.15
CA LEU A 217 -1.43 19.96 -2.89
C LEU A 217 -2.68 19.36 -3.53
N ALA A 218 -3.65 20.21 -3.84
CA ALA A 218 -4.76 19.85 -4.71
C ALA A 218 -4.95 20.94 -5.76
N PHE A 219 -4.93 20.58 -7.03
CA PHE A 219 -5.24 21.48 -8.13
C PHE A 219 -6.62 21.13 -8.67
N ILE A 220 -7.59 22.03 -8.47
CA ILE A 220 -8.99 21.81 -8.84
C ILE A 220 -9.50 22.86 -9.83
N ALA A 221 -10.43 22.44 -10.70
CA ALA A 221 -11.13 23.33 -11.61
C ALA A 221 -11.91 24.43 -10.85
N ALA A 222 -12.10 25.59 -11.49
CA ALA A 222 -12.82 26.71 -10.89
C ALA A 222 -14.26 26.34 -10.51
N ARG A 223 -15.01 25.65 -11.39
CA ARG A 223 -16.42 25.28 -11.19
C ARG A 223 -17.23 26.40 -10.50
N PRO A 224 -17.39 27.58 -11.16
CA PRO A 224 -18.02 28.74 -10.53
C PRO A 224 -19.46 28.48 -10.08
N GLU A 225 -20.18 27.61 -10.79
CA GLU A 225 -21.55 27.17 -10.47
C GLU A 225 -21.62 26.09 -9.38
N PHE A 226 -20.49 25.70 -8.78
CA PHE A 226 -20.51 24.67 -7.73
C PHE A 226 -21.18 25.19 -6.46
N VAL A 227 -22.31 24.57 -6.12
CA VAL A 227 -23.01 24.76 -4.85
C VAL A 227 -23.00 23.44 -4.11
N TRP A 228 -22.51 23.45 -2.87
CA TRP A 228 -22.55 22.26 -2.02
C TRP A 228 -23.99 21.96 -1.60
N THR A 229 -24.53 20.83 -2.08
CA THR A 229 -25.82 20.31 -1.61
C THR A 229 -25.61 19.53 -0.31
N PRO A 230 -26.20 19.97 0.82
CA PRO A 230 -26.13 19.20 2.06
C PRO A 230 -26.70 17.79 1.87
N THR A 231 -25.81 16.79 1.93
CA THR A 231 -26.16 15.39 1.78
C THR A 231 -26.27 14.75 3.17
N PRO A 232 -27.29 13.91 3.46
CA PRO A 232 -27.39 13.22 4.74
C PRO A 232 -26.11 12.44 5.10
N GLN A 233 -25.76 12.38 6.38
CA GLN A 233 -24.55 11.70 6.86
C GLN A 233 -24.96 10.71 7.96
N ASN A 234 -24.56 9.44 7.83
CA ASN A 234 -24.95 8.40 8.79
C ASN A 234 -23.98 8.36 9.98
N ASN A 235 -22.68 8.57 9.74
CA ASN A 235 -21.67 8.50 10.80
C ASN A 235 -20.44 9.37 10.48
N PHE A 236 -19.34 9.17 11.23
CA PHE A 236 -18.14 9.99 11.08
C PHE A 236 -17.39 9.74 9.77
N VAL A 237 -17.57 8.57 9.13
CA VAL A 237 -16.98 8.29 7.81
C VAL A 237 -17.48 9.32 6.81
N ASP A 238 -18.80 9.49 6.74
CA ASP A 238 -19.45 10.45 5.84
C ASP A 238 -19.03 11.89 6.14
N ARG A 239 -18.92 12.24 7.43
CA ARG A 239 -18.44 13.57 7.84
C ARG A 239 -17.05 13.87 7.29
N GLN A 240 -16.12 12.92 7.38
CA GLN A 240 -14.73 13.13 6.92
C GLN A 240 -14.64 13.13 5.39
N VAL A 241 -15.30 12.18 4.72
CA VAL A 241 -15.29 12.10 3.25
C VAL A 241 -15.97 13.32 2.63
N PHE A 242 -17.17 13.67 3.09
CA PHE A 242 -17.92 14.78 2.50
C PHE A 242 -17.30 16.15 2.79
N ALA A 243 -16.63 16.31 3.94
CA ALA A 243 -15.83 17.52 4.19
C ALA A 243 -14.72 17.70 3.15
N LYS A 244 -14.05 16.61 2.76
CA LYS A 244 -13.03 16.64 1.71
C LYS A 244 -13.63 16.86 0.31
N LEU A 245 -14.71 16.17 -0.03
CA LEU A 245 -15.40 16.40 -1.31
C LEU A 245 -15.85 17.87 -1.46
N LYS A 246 -16.36 18.47 -0.39
CA LYS A 246 -16.74 19.88 -0.35
C LYS A 246 -15.54 20.80 -0.63
N SER A 247 -14.37 20.54 -0.03
CA SER A 247 -13.18 21.36 -0.27
C SER A 247 -12.63 21.21 -1.69
N LEU A 248 -12.86 20.06 -2.33
CA LEU A 248 -12.50 19.76 -3.71
C LEU A 248 -13.57 20.17 -4.74
N ARG A 249 -14.65 20.83 -4.31
CA ARG A 249 -15.79 21.22 -5.17
C ARG A 249 -16.42 20.04 -5.92
N MET A 250 -16.55 18.90 -5.24
CA MET A 250 -17.19 17.68 -5.73
C MET A 250 -18.44 17.37 -4.93
N THR A 251 -19.52 16.98 -5.63
CA THR A 251 -20.75 16.47 -5.00
C THR A 251 -20.66 14.94 -4.97
N PRO A 252 -20.95 14.28 -3.84
CA PRO A 252 -21.05 12.82 -3.81
C PRO A 252 -22.14 12.33 -4.79
N SER A 253 -21.95 11.16 -5.37
CA SER A 253 -22.99 10.53 -6.21
C SER A 253 -24.24 10.19 -5.41
N ASP A 254 -25.33 9.87 -6.11
CA ASP A 254 -26.58 9.49 -5.46
C ASP A 254 -26.46 8.21 -4.65
N LEU A 255 -27.45 7.93 -3.80
CA LEU A 255 -27.53 6.67 -3.06
C LEU A 255 -27.82 5.51 -4.02
N CYS A 256 -27.18 4.36 -3.83
CA CYS A 256 -27.50 3.17 -4.61
C CYS A 256 -28.89 2.60 -4.24
N THR A 257 -29.49 1.88 -5.19
CA THR A 257 -30.76 1.18 -4.99
C THR A 257 -30.59 0.00 -4.01
N ASP A 258 -31.70 -0.56 -3.54
CA ASP A 258 -31.65 -1.66 -2.58
C ASP A 258 -31.14 -2.98 -3.20
N GLU A 259 -31.39 -3.22 -4.48
CA GLU A 259 -30.83 -4.34 -5.24
C GLU A 259 -29.30 -4.25 -5.26
N VAL A 260 -28.78 -3.05 -5.57
CA VAL A 260 -27.33 -2.80 -5.61
C VAL A 260 -26.74 -2.95 -4.21
N TYR A 261 -27.36 -2.38 -3.18
CA TYR A 261 -26.88 -2.49 -1.81
C TYR A 261 -26.85 -3.95 -1.34
N ALA A 262 -27.92 -4.72 -1.55
CA ALA A 262 -27.99 -6.12 -1.16
C ALA A 262 -26.90 -6.94 -1.85
N ARG A 263 -26.81 -6.84 -3.18
CA ARG A 263 -25.76 -7.55 -3.95
C ARG A 263 -24.37 -7.20 -3.45
N ARG A 264 -24.10 -5.92 -3.25
CA ARG A 264 -22.82 -5.39 -2.77
C ARG A 264 -22.46 -5.92 -1.38
N ALA A 265 -23.38 -5.85 -0.42
CA ALA A 265 -23.16 -6.30 0.94
C ALA A 265 -22.91 -7.82 1.01
N TYR A 266 -23.69 -8.63 0.28
CA TYR A 266 -23.47 -10.07 0.22
C TYR A 266 -22.12 -10.44 -0.41
N LEU A 267 -21.72 -9.76 -1.48
CA LEU A 267 -20.43 -9.99 -2.12
C LEU A 267 -19.27 -9.58 -1.19
N ASP A 268 -19.33 -8.39 -0.60
CA ASP A 268 -18.23 -7.87 0.22
C ASP A 268 -18.11 -8.57 1.58
N LEU A 269 -19.22 -9.05 2.16
CA LEU A 269 -19.23 -9.69 3.47
C LEU A 269 -19.12 -11.21 3.38
N CYS A 270 -19.77 -11.85 2.41
CA CYS A 270 -19.89 -13.30 2.34
C CYS A 270 -19.27 -13.91 1.07
N GLY A 271 -18.74 -13.11 0.15
CA GLY A 271 -18.12 -13.61 -1.09
C GLY A 271 -19.12 -14.27 -2.04
N ALA A 272 -20.42 -14.04 -1.87
CA ALA A 272 -21.48 -14.74 -2.59
C ALA A 272 -22.60 -13.79 -3.00
N LEU A 273 -23.48 -14.22 -3.90
CA LEU A 273 -24.72 -13.50 -4.20
C LEU A 273 -25.77 -13.79 -3.10
N PRO A 274 -26.76 -12.92 -2.85
CA PRO A 274 -27.95 -13.32 -2.11
C PRO A 274 -28.73 -14.38 -2.90
N THR A 275 -29.53 -15.20 -2.21
CA THR A 275 -30.56 -15.99 -2.90
C THR A 275 -31.66 -15.09 -3.45
N VAL A 276 -32.46 -15.60 -4.39
CA VAL A 276 -33.58 -14.86 -4.97
C VAL A 276 -34.56 -14.39 -3.89
N GLU A 277 -34.86 -15.26 -2.93
CA GLU A 277 -35.78 -15.00 -1.82
C GLU A 277 -35.21 -13.91 -0.90
N GLN A 278 -33.91 -13.99 -0.57
CA GLN A 278 -33.23 -13.00 0.26
C GLN A 278 -33.22 -11.62 -0.40
N ALA A 279 -32.89 -11.55 -1.69
CA ALA A 279 -32.86 -10.30 -2.44
C ALA A 279 -34.25 -9.68 -2.54
N LYS A 280 -35.27 -10.45 -2.93
CA LYS A 280 -36.66 -9.97 -3.03
C LYS A 280 -37.20 -9.52 -1.67
N ALA A 281 -36.94 -10.26 -0.59
CA ALA A 281 -37.36 -9.89 0.76
C ALA A 281 -36.73 -8.56 1.20
N PHE A 282 -35.44 -8.36 0.94
CA PHE A 282 -34.73 -7.12 1.29
C PHE A 282 -35.25 -5.89 0.54
N VAL A 283 -35.56 -6.03 -0.75
CA VAL A 283 -36.12 -4.95 -1.59
C VAL A 283 -37.55 -4.60 -1.16
N ALA A 284 -38.34 -5.61 -0.77
CA ALA A 284 -39.69 -5.43 -0.27
C ALA A 284 -39.75 -4.76 1.10
N ASP A 285 -38.76 -5.01 1.97
CA ASP A 285 -38.68 -4.42 3.31
C ASP A 285 -38.57 -2.87 3.23
N LYS A 286 -39.44 -2.17 3.98
CA LYS A 286 -39.47 -0.70 4.06
C LYS A 286 -38.95 -0.16 5.39
N SER A 287 -38.46 -1.03 6.27
CA SER A 287 -37.92 -0.64 7.56
C SER A 287 -36.71 0.27 7.39
N PRO A 288 -36.62 1.40 8.12
CA PRO A 288 -35.52 2.36 7.95
C PRO A 288 -34.16 1.80 8.36
N ASP A 289 -34.12 0.74 9.16
CA ASP A 289 -32.93 0.06 9.67
C ASP A 289 -32.54 -1.21 8.90
N LYS A 290 -33.26 -1.55 7.81
CA LYS A 290 -33.06 -2.82 7.09
C LYS A 290 -31.62 -3.08 6.63
N ARG A 291 -30.90 -2.02 6.23
CA ARG A 291 -29.48 -2.09 5.82
C ARG A 291 -28.58 -2.49 6.99
N ALA A 292 -28.82 -1.91 8.17
CA ALA A 292 -28.08 -2.26 9.39
C ALA A 292 -28.37 -3.71 9.81
N ARG A 293 -29.65 -4.12 9.84
CA ARG A 293 -30.05 -5.50 10.16
C ARG A 293 -29.44 -6.52 9.21
N LEU A 294 -29.40 -6.21 7.91
CA LEU A 294 -28.76 -7.08 6.92
C LEU A 294 -27.28 -7.27 7.22
N VAL A 295 -26.53 -6.18 7.44
CA VAL A 295 -25.09 -6.25 7.74
C VAL A 295 -24.83 -7.09 8.98
N ASP A 296 -25.59 -6.88 10.07
CA ASP A 296 -25.44 -7.66 11.30
C ASP A 296 -25.71 -9.14 11.07
N ALA A 297 -26.78 -9.48 10.34
CA ALA A 297 -27.12 -10.87 10.02
C ALA A 297 -26.06 -11.54 9.14
N LEU A 298 -25.49 -10.84 8.16
CA LEU A 298 -24.48 -11.39 7.26
C LEU A 298 -23.19 -11.73 7.99
N MET A 299 -22.73 -10.86 8.90
CA MET A 299 -21.50 -11.10 9.64
C MET A 299 -21.59 -12.36 10.51
N THR A 300 -22.76 -12.74 11.02
CA THR A 300 -22.91 -13.95 11.85
C THR A 300 -22.91 -15.26 11.04
N THR A 301 -22.88 -15.21 9.72
CA THR A 301 -22.93 -16.41 8.88
C THR A 301 -21.59 -17.14 8.76
N GLY A 302 -21.63 -18.44 8.47
CA GLY A 302 -20.43 -19.19 8.11
C GLY A 302 -19.78 -18.70 6.81
N ALA A 303 -20.56 -18.13 5.88
CA ALA A 303 -20.05 -17.58 4.63
C ALA A 303 -19.19 -16.33 4.86
N PHE A 304 -19.52 -15.51 5.87
CA PHE A 304 -18.64 -14.42 6.29
C PHE A 304 -17.27 -14.94 6.75
N ALA A 305 -17.28 -15.99 7.58
CA ALA A 305 -16.04 -16.62 8.05
C ALA A 305 -15.22 -17.24 6.90
N ASP A 306 -15.87 -17.93 5.96
CA ASP A 306 -15.22 -18.48 4.77
C ASP A 306 -14.52 -17.37 3.97
N PHE A 307 -15.24 -16.31 3.62
CA PHE A 307 -14.72 -15.26 2.75
C PHE A 307 -13.64 -14.38 3.40
N TRP A 308 -13.82 -14.00 4.67
CA TRP A 308 -12.82 -13.19 5.37
C TRP A 308 -11.58 -14.01 5.78
N ALA A 309 -11.68 -15.33 5.87
CA ALA A 309 -10.50 -16.19 6.00
C ALA A 309 -9.60 -16.14 4.76
N VAL A 310 -10.17 -16.06 3.55
CA VAL A 310 -9.39 -15.95 2.30
C VAL A 310 -8.48 -14.72 2.32
N LYS A 311 -8.97 -13.58 2.83
CA LYS A 311 -8.19 -12.32 2.92
C LYS A 311 -6.95 -12.50 3.79
N TRP A 312 -7.11 -13.12 4.96
CA TRP A 312 -6.00 -13.46 5.85
C TRP A 312 -5.09 -14.55 5.26
N ALA A 313 -5.66 -15.54 4.58
CA ALA A 313 -4.92 -16.62 3.96
C ALA A 313 -3.98 -16.09 2.85
N ASP A 314 -4.43 -15.08 2.09
CA ASP A 314 -3.59 -14.37 1.12
C ASP A 314 -2.42 -13.66 1.82
N ALA A 315 -2.69 -12.85 2.86
CA ALA A 315 -1.66 -12.11 3.59
C ALA A 315 -0.66 -13.02 4.35
N LEU A 316 -1.12 -14.18 4.84
CA LEU A 316 -0.33 -15.12 5.64
C LEU A 316 0.28 -16.27 4.82
N ARG A 317 0.25 -16.16 3.49
CA ARG A 317 0.90 -17.08 2.55
C ARG A 317 0.42 -18.54 2.64
N VAL A 318 -0.88 -18.75 2.85
CA VAL A 318 -1.45 -20.10 3.08
C VAL A 318 -1.52 -20.89 1.78
N GLU A 319 -0.51 -21.72 1.52
CA GLU A 319 -0.38 -22.50 0.28
C GLU A 319 0.32 -23.85 0.48
N SER A 320 0.10 -24.81 -0.42
CA SER A 320 0.47 -26.20 -0.18
C SER A 320 1.92 -26.58 -0.53
N ARG A 321 2.66 -25.79 -1.31
CA ARG A 321 4.03 -26.14 -1.72
C ARG A 321 4.98 -26.08 -0.53
N THR A 322 4.88 -25.05 0.29
CA THR A 322 5.69 -24.91 1.52
C THR A 322 5.02 -25.57 2.72
N MET A 323 3.69 -25.55 2.83
CA MET A 323 2.96 -26.05 4.02
C MET A 323 2.42 -27.48 3.91
N ASP A 324 2.52 -28.12 2.75
CA ASP A 324 1.74 -29.31 2.37
C ASP A 324 0.22 -29.14 2.53
N VAL A 325 -0.55 -30.10 2.03
CA VAL A 325 -2.02 -30.02 2.07
C VAL A 325 -2.53 -30.05 3.51
N LYS A 326 -1.88 -30.79 4.41
CA LYS A 326 -2.33 -30.96 5.80
C LYS A 326 -2.06 -29.69 6.60
N GLY A 327 -0.84 -29.14 6.52
CA GLY A 327 -0.47 -27.88 7.19
C GLY A 327 -1.30 -26.70 6.69
N MET A 328 -1.46 -26.57 5.36
CA MET A 328 -2.30 -25.55 4.73
C MET A 328 -3.76 -25.65 5.21
N THR A 329 -4.34 -26.86 5.20
CA THR A 329 -5.74 -27.07 5.63
C THR A 329 -5.94 -26.74 7.10
N ALA A 330 -5.02 -27.19 7.97
CA ALA A 330 -5.08 -26.90 9.39
C ALA A 330 -4.96 -25.39 9.68
N PHE A 331 -4.05 -24.69 8.98
CA PHE A 331 -3.85 -23.26 9.20
C PHE A 331 -5.04 -22.45 8.69
N HIS A 332 -5.55 -22.75 7.50
CA HIS A 332 -6.76 -22.12 6.97
C HIS A 332 -7.97 -22.34 7.90
N ALA A 333 -8.17 -23.57 8.41
CA ALA A 333 -9.25 -23.86 9.33
C ALA A 333 -9.15 -23.04 10.63
N TRP A 334 -7.94 -22.87 11.16
CA TRP A 334 -7.70 -22.02 12.33
C TRP A 334 -8.02 -20.54 12.05
N ILE A 335 -7.61 -20.01 10.90
CA ILE A 335 -7.92 -18.63 10.49
C ILE A 335 -9.44 -18.44 10.39
N ARG A 336 -10.11 -19.35 9.70
CA ARG A 336 -11.57 -19.34 9.51
C ARG A 336 -12.31 -19.39 10.85
N ASP A 337 -11.89 -20.25 11.76
CA ASP A 337 -12.47 -20.36 13.10
C ASP A 337 -12.27 -19.07 13.91
N ALA A 338 -11.08 -18.46 13.84
CA ALA A 338 -10.82 -17.19 14.50
C ALA A 338 -11.75 -16.07 14.00
N VAL A 339 -11.99 -15.99 12.69
CA VAL A 339 -12.96 -15.04 12.08
C VAL A 339 -14.38 -15.36 12.52
N ALA A 340 -14.78 -16.64 12.53
CA ALA A 340 -16.11 -17.08 12.93
C ALA A 340 -16.43 -16.69 14.38
N ARG A 341 -15.46 -16.86 15.29
CA ARG A 341 -15.57 -16.49 16.71
C ARG A 341 -15.43 -14.99 16.99
N ASN A 342 -15.20 -14.17 15.97
CA ASN A 342 -14.85 -12.75 16.11
C ASN A 342 -13.66 -12.54 17.07
N THR A 343 -12.63 -13.37 16.94
CA THR A 343 -11.40 -13.21 17.73
C THR A 343 -10.84 -11.79 17.50
N PRO A 344 -10.57 -11.00 18.55
CA PRO A 344 -9.92 -9.71 18.42
C PRO A 344 -8.66 -9.78 17.56
N VAL A 345 -8.48 -8.81 16.67
CA VAL A 345 -7.39 -8.86 15.67
C VAL A 345 -6.01 -8.75 16.33
N ASP A 346 -5.88 -8.08 17.47
CA ASP A 346 -4.65 -8.08 18.28
C ASP A 346 -4.33 -9.49 18.78
N LYS A 347 -5.31 -10.22 19.32
CA LYS A 347 -5.11 -11.59 19.80
C LYS A 347 -4.84 -12.58 18.68
N PHE A 348 -5.53 -12.43 17.55
CA PHE A 348 -5.25 -13.21 16.35
C PHE A 348 -3.80 -13.00 15.87
N SER A 349 -3.40 -11.73 15.72
CA SER A 349 -2.06 -11.38 15.24
C SER A 349 -0.98 -11.82 16.22
N HIS A 350 -1.22 -11.62 17.53
CA HIS A 350 -0.32 -12.06 18.59
C HIS A 350 -0.10 -13.58 18.55
N ALA A 351 -1.17 -14.36 18.38
CA ALA A 351 -1.10 -15.81 18.28
C ALA A 351 -0.33 -16.31 17.04
N VAL A 352 -0.33 -15.55 15.93
CA VAL A 352 0.51 -15.85 14.75
C VAL A 352 1.98 -15.54 15.05
N LEU A 353 2.25 -14.37 15.63
CA LEU A 353 3.60 -13.87 15.87
C LEU A 353 4.34 -14.64 16.98
N SER A 354 3.64 -15.09 18.02
CA SER A 354 4.23 -15.85 19.12
C SER A 354 4.32 -17.37 18.88
N ALA A 355 3.81 -17.86 17.75
CA ALA A 355 3.58 -19.28 17.52
C ALA A 355 4.86 -20.14 17.58
N GLN A 356 4.81 -21.20 18.39
CA GLN A 356 5.84 -22.25 18.50
C GLN A 356 5.16 -23.62 18.62
N GLY A 357 5.85 -24.70 18.25
CA GLY A 357 5.31 -26.06 18.28
C GLY A 357 5.12 -26.67 16.89
N SER A 358 4.32 -27.73 16.82
CA SER A 358 4.12 -28.50 15.59
C SER A 358 3.30 -27.73 14.55
N THR A 359 3.71 -27.84 13.29
CA THR A 359 3.00 -27.28 12.13
C THR A 359 1.65 -27.93 11.84
N TYR A 360 1.29 -28.99 12.57
CA TYR A 360 -0.03 -29.62 12.47
C TYR A 360 -0.93 -29.35 13.68
N THR A 361 -0.39 -29.34 14.89
CA THR A 361 -1.19 -29.15 16.12
C THR A 361 -1.22 -27.71 16.61
N VAL A 362 -0.26 -26.88 16.20
CA VAL A 362 -0.25 -25.42 16.38
C VAL A 362 -0.18 -24.75 15.00
N PRO A 363 -1.29 -24.74 14.23
CA PRO A 363 -1.27 -24.41 12.81
C PRO A 363 -0.73 -23.02 12.47
N GLN A 364 -0.77 -22.08 13.40
CA GLN A 364 -0.19 -20.73 13.29
C GLN A 364 1.30 -20.75 12.93
N THR A 365 2.02 -21.79 13.39
CA THR A 365 3.45 -21.97 13.10
C THR A 365 3.74 -22.15 11.60
N ASN A 366 2.73 -22.47 10.77
CA ASN A 366 2.90 -22.52 9.32
C ASN A 366 3.25 -21.15 8.71
N PHE A 367 2.90 -20.03 9.36
CA PHE A 367 3.35 -18.70 8.95
C PHE A 367 4.88 -18.63 8.88
N TYR A 368 5.57 -19.16 9.89
CA TYR A 368 7.02 -19.29 9.87
C TYR A 368 7.48 -20.34 8.87
N ARG A 369 6.76 -21.45 8.68
CA ARG A 369 7.13 -22.46 7.66
C ARG A 369 7.22 -21.88 6.25
N ALA A 370 6.33 -20.95 5.89
CA ALA A 370 6.33 -20.26 4.60
C ALA A 370 7.48 -19.24 4.44
N MET A 371 7.99 -18.68 5.54
CA MET A 371 9.09 -17.70 5.58
C MET A 371 10.24 -18.20 6.44
N ARG A 372 11.19 -18.92 5.82
CA ARG A 372 12.30 -19.55 6.55
C ARG A 372 13.43 -18.58 6.89
N GLU A 373 13.72 -17.63 6.01
CA GLU A 373 14.83 -16.69 6.21
C GLU A 373 14.45 -15.57 7.20
N PRO A 374 15.34 -15.18 8.13
CA PRO A 374 15.05 -14.12 9.11
C PRO A 374 14.57 -12.81 8.45
N ASN A 375 15.25 -12.40 7.38
CA ASN A 375 14.90 -11.22 6.59
C ASN A 375 13.49 -11.31 5.98
N ALA A 376 13.11 -12.48 5.44
CA ALA A 376 11.79 -12.68 4.86
C ALA A 376 10.68 -12.62 5.91
N ARG A 377 10.92 -13.15 7.12
CA ARG A 377 9.99 -13.03 8.26
C ARG A 377 9.83 -11.58 8.69
N ALA A 378 10.95 -10.87 8.85
CA ALA A 378 10.98 -9.48 9.27
C ALA A 378 10.19 -8.59 8.31
N GLU A 379 10.40 -8.77 7.01
CA GLU A 379 9.66 -8.09 5.96
C GLU A 379 8.18 -8.44 5.93
N GLY A 380 7.84 -9.73 6.02
CA GLY A 380 6.45 -10.17 6.01
C GLY A 380 5.66 -9.66 7.21
N ILE A 381 6.27 -9.66 8.40
CA ILE A 381 5.64 -9.15 9.62
C ILE A 381 5.45 -7.63 9.56
N ALA A 382 6.48 -6.89 9.16
CA ALA A 382 6.37 -5.44 9.01
C ALA A 382 5.30 -5.05 7.99
N ARG A 383 5.22 -5.77 6.88
CA ARG A 383 4.25 -5.50 5.81
C ARG A 383 2.83 -5.85 6.20
N VAL A 384 2.59 -7.06 6.70
CA VAL A 384 1.23 -7.55 7.04
C VAL A 384 0.69 -6.78 8.23
N PHE A 385 1.46 -6.65 9.32
CA PHE A 385 0.92 -6.14 10.58
C PHE A 385 1.18 -4.65 10.81
N LEU A 386 2.18 -4.04 10.18
CA LEU A 386 2.52 -2.62 10.38
C LEU A 386 2.34 -1.78 9.11
N GLY A 387 1.92 -2.39 8.00
CA GLY A 387 1.80 -1.71 6.71
C GLY A 387 3.12 -1.08 6.24
N THR A 388 4.26 -1.67 6.62
CA THR A 388 5.59 -1.09 6.39
C THR A 388 6.41 -1.94 5.44
N ARG A 389 6.97 -1.33 4.39
CA ARG A 389 7.81 -2.01 3.39
C ARG A 389 9.29 -1.76 3.69
N LEU A 390 9.99 -2.80 4.15
CA LEU A 390 11.39 -2.70 4.56
C LEU A 390 12.41 -3.12 3.48
N GLN A 391 11.96 -3.65 2.34
CA GLN A 391 12.84 -4.28 1.34
C GLN A 391 13.98 -3.36 0.87
N CYS A 392 13.70 -2.08 0.63
CA CYS A 392 14.74 -1.15 0.19
C CYS A 392 15.81 -0.93 1.27
N ALA A 393 15.44 -1.06 2.55
CA ALA A 393 16.34 -0.92 3.69
C ALA A 393 17.38 -2.06 3.77
N GLN A 394 17.17 -3.17 3.05
CA GLN A 394 18.09 -4.31 3.07
C GLN A 394 19.50 -3.95 2.58
N CYS A 395 19.60 -3.12 1.54
CA CYS A 395 20.85 -2.82 0.84
C CYS A 395 21.41 -1.42 1.13
N HIS A 396 20.54 -0.46 1.49
CA HIS A 396 20.86 0.92 1.82
C HIS A 396 19.73 1.50 2.69
N ASN A 397 19.86 2.69 3.28
CA ASN A 397 18.73 3.31 3.98
C ASN A 397 17.53 3.51 3.06
N HIS A 398 16.30 3.36 3.57
CA HIS A 398 15.11 3.41 2.74
C HIS A 398 14.96 4.80 2.11
N PRO A 399 14.91 4.93 0.77
CA PRO A 399 15.03 6.23 0.11
C PRO A 399 13.80 7.12 0.33
N PHE A 400 12.64 6.50 0.58
CA PHE A 400 11.35 7.19 0.71
C PHE A 400 10.72 7.09 2.10
N ASP A 401 11.45 6.56 3.09
CA ASP A 401 10.96 6.28 4.44
C ASP A 401 12.08 6.50 5.45
N ARG A 402 11.77 6.43 6.75
CA ARG A 402 12.71 6.71 7.83
C ARG A 402 13.63 5.55 8.19
N TRP A 403 13.38 4.35 7.65
CA TRP A 403 14.05 3.13 8.07
C TRP A 403 15.46 3.04 7.52
N THR A 404 16.42 2.83 8.41
CA THR A 404 17.83 2.63 8.06
C THR A 404 18.13 1.16 7.76
N GLN A 405 19.28 0.90 7.13
CA GLN A 405 19.77 -0.46 6.95
C GLN A 405 20.04 -1.16 8.30
N ASP A 406 20.46 -0.40 9.31
CA ASP A 406 20.62 -0.96 10.65
C ASP A 406 19.28 -1.36 11.25
N ASP A 407 18.24 -0.52 11.13
CA ASP A 407 16.89 -0.87 11.60
C ASP A 407 16.40 -2.16 10.93
N TYR A 408 16.68 -2.35 9.63
CA TYR A 408 16.34 -3.57 8.90
C TYR A 408 16.98 -4.81 9.51
N PHE A 409 18.31 -4.81 9.72
CA PHE A 409 19.00 -5.98 10.23
C PHE A 409 18.76 -6.21 11.73
N GLN A 410 18.55 -5.14 12.50
CA GLN A 410 18.17 -5.24 13.90
C GLN A 410 16.76 -5.83 14.08
N TRP A 411 15.82 -5.43 13.22
CA TRP A 411 14.49 -6.03 13.18
C TRP A 411 14.53 -7.49 12.71
N SER A 412 15.32 -7.80 11.68
CA SER A 412 15.53 -9.18 11.23
C SER A 412 16.17 -10.07 12.29
N ALA A 413 17.01 -9.50 13.16
CA ALA A 413 17.61 -10.23 14.27
C ALA A 413 16.57 -10.74 15.29
N VAL A 414 15.43 -10.07 15.47
CA VAL A 414 14.31 -10.55 16.33
C VAL A 414 13.80 -11.92 15.89
N PHE A 415 13.76 -12.20 14.59
CA PHE A 415 13.25 -13.46 14.03
C PHE A 415 14.35 -14.47 13.66
N SER A 416 15.60 -14.11 13.91
CA SER A 416 16.76 -14.90 13.51
C SER A 416 16.95 -16.19 14.30
N ARG A 417 16.34 -16.27 15.49
CA ARG A 417 16.41 -17.44 16.37
C ARG A 417 15.32 -18.47 16.07
N VAL A 418 14.36 -18.18 15.19
CA VAL A 418 13.32 -19.15 14.82
C VAL A 418 13.94 -20.26 13.97
N ASP A 419 13.92 -21.46 14.52
CA ASP A 419 14.54 -22.69 14.01
C ASP A 419 13.49 -23.82 13.89
N TYR A 420 13.85 -24.91 13.22
CA TYR A 420 12.94 -26.02 12.93
C TYR A 420 13.56 -27.37 13.27
N LYS A 421 12.85 -28.15 14.09
CA LYS A 421 13.08 -29.58 14.20
C LYS A 421 12.21 -30.30 13.17
N ILE A 422 12.83 -30.89 12.15
CA ILE A 422 12.14 -31.70 11.14
C ILE A 422 11.80 -33.06 11.76
N ILE A 423 10.52 -33.42 11.78
CA ILE A 423 10.05 -34.74 12.24
C ILE A 423 10.07 -35.72 11.07
N ASN A 424 9.48 -35.34 9.93
CA ASN A 424 9.55 -36.07 8.67
C ASN A 424 9.51 -35.11 7.47
N ASN A 425 10.09 -35.54 6.35
CA ASN A 425 9.97 -34.87 5.06
C ASN A 425 9.95 -35.90 3.93
N GLU A 426 8.80 -36.08 3.30
CA GLU A 426 8.51 -37.10 2.28
C GLU A 426 8.62 -36.56 0.85
N VAL A 427 9.38 -35.47 0.64
CA VAL A 427 9.63 -34.94 -0.70
C VAL A 427 10.67 -35.79 -1.42
N GLU A 428 10.28 -36.38 -2.56
CA GLU A 428 11.15 -37.22 -3.39
C GLU A 428 12.21 -36.38 -4.14
N ASP A 429 11.81 -35.24 -4.70
CA ASP A 429 12.71 -34.31 -5.42
C ASP A 429 13.45 -33.40 -4.43
N LYS A 430 14.65 -33.84 -4.02
CA LYS A 430 15.52 -33.07 -3.11
C LYS A 430 16.11 -31.80 -3.71
N SER A 431 15.90 -31.55 -5.01
CA SER A 431 16.39 -30.33 -5.68
C SER A 431 15.50 -29.12 -5.37
N ASP A 432 14.22 -29.35 -5.09
CA ASP A 432 13.25 -28.30 -4.75
C ASP A 432 13.28 -28.01 -3.25
N LYS A 433 14.26 -27.21 -2.81
CA LYS A 433 14.45 -26.84 -1.41
C LYS A 433 13.27 -26.07 -0.78
N HIS A 434 12.32 -25.59 -1.58
CA HIS A 434 11.14 -24.87 -1.10
C HIS A 434 9.95 -25.80 -0.85
N ARG A 435 9.94 -26.99 -1.46
CA ARG A 435 8.86 -27.96 -1.26
C ARG A 435 9.06 -28.69 0.07
N PHE A 436 7.99 -28.81 0.85
CA PHE A 436 8.02 -29.61 2.08
C PHE A 436 6.75 -30.46 2.19
N LYS A 437 6.90 -31.72 2.61
CA LYS A 437 5.79 -32.65 2.85
C LYS A 437 6.04 -33.40 4.15
N GLY A 438 5.41 -32.97 5.24
CA GLY A 438 5.65 -33.58 6.55
C GLY A 438 5.53 -32.58 7.71
N GLU A 439 5.79 -33.07 8.91
CA GLU A 439 5.72 -32.31 10.14
C GLU A 439 7.05 -31.66 10.51
N GLN A 440 6.96 -30.42 10.97
CA GLN A 440 8.06 -29.69 11.60
C GLN A 440 7.60 -29.13 12.94
N VAL A 441 8.54 -28.96 13.85
CA VAL A 441 8.33 -28.22 15.10
C VAL A 441 9.11 -26.91 15.03
N VAL A 442 8.41 -25.79 15.08
CA VAL A 442 9.00 -24.45 15.18
C VAL A 442 9.43 -24.22 16.63
N GLN A 443 10.69 -23.83 16.80
CA GLN A 443 11.33 -23.63 18.10
C GLN A 443 12.26 -22.41 18.06
N ILE A 444 12.68 -21.94 19.24
CA ILE A 444 13.62 -20.81 19.37
C ILE A 444 15.01 -21.34 19.74
N ALA A 445 16.00 -21.08 18.89
CA ALA A 445 17.40 -21.40 19.13
C ALA A 445 18.02 -20.51 20.23
N LYS A 446 19.16 -20.95 20.77
CA LYS A 446 19.86 -20.23 21.85
C LYS A 446 20.56 -18.95 21.40
N SER A 447 21.01 -18.86 20.15
CA SER A 447 21.77 -17.72 19.64
C SER A 447 21.40 -17.37 18.21
N THR A 448 21.55 -16.09 17.85
CA THR A 448 21.41 -15.60 16.47
C THR A 448 22.69 -15.83 15.66
N LYS A 449 22.55 -16.01 14.35
CA LYS A 449 23.66 -16.05 13.38
C LYS A 449 23.58 -14.93 12.35
N LEU A 450 22.69 -13.95 12.54
CA LEU A 450 22.50 -12.88 11.56
C LEU A 450 23.64 -11.85 11.67
N ILE A 451 24.36 -11.64 10.58
CA ILE A 451 25.41 -10.64 10.45
C ILE A 451 24.83 -9.41 9.73
N ASN A 452 25.09 -8.21 10.24
CA ASN A 452 24.81 -6.98 9.52
C ASN A 452 25.91 -6.79 8.44
N PRO A 453 25.56 -6.83 7.15
CA PRO A 453 26.54 -6.74 6.06
C PRO A 453 27.24 -5.38 5.99
N ARG A 454 26.68 -4.33 6.61
CA ARG A 454 27.26 -2.99 6.66
C ARG A 454 28.41 -2.91 7.66
N THR A 455 28.23 -3.48 8.85
CA THR A 455 29.21 -3.41 9.94
C THR A 455 30.13 -4.63 10.00
N GLY A 456 29.71 -5.77 9.42
CA GLY A 456 30.39 -7.06 9.59
C GLY A 456 30.18 -7.69 10.97
N GLU A 457 29.39 -7.05 11.83
CA GLU A 457 29.11 -7.50 13.20
C GLU A 457 27.79 -8.27 13.28
N GLN A 458 27.61 -9.00 14.39
CA GLN A 458 26.34 -9.67 14.68
C GLN A 458 25.24 -8.62 14.91
N ALA A 459 24.12 -8.77 14.19
CA ALA A 459 22.99 -7.87 14.34
C ALA A 459 22.32 -8.06 15.71
N LYS A 460 22.19 -6.97 16.47
CA LYS A 460 21.49 -6.96 17.76
C LYS A 460 19.99 -6.81 17.53
N ALA A 461 19.18 -7.65 18.17
CA ALA A 461 17.73 -7.59 18.04
C ALA A 461 17.17 -6.26 18.56
N LYS A 462 16.31 -5.62 17.76
CA LYS A 462 15.61 -4.39 18.14
C LYS A 462 14.25 -4.32 17.47
N LEU A 463 13.24 -3.87 18.20
CA LEU A 463 11.92 -3.57 17.64
C LEU A 463 12.01 -2.35 16.71
N LEU A 464 11.18 -2.30 15.67
CA LEU A 464 11.20 -1.21 14.68
C LEU A 464 10.87 0.14 15.33
N GLY A 465 11.81 1.08 15.27
CA GLY A 465 11.62 2.43 15.80
C GLY A 465 11.63 2.51 17.34
N ALA A 466 12.06 1.45 18.01
CA ALA A 466 12.13 1.40 19.47
C ALA A 466 13.39 2.08 20.02
N SER A 467 13.39 2.36 21.32
CA SER A 467 14.55 2.88 22.05
C SER A 467 15.55 1.76 22.36
N GLU A 468 16.76 2.09 22.81
CA GLU A 468 17.74 1.08 23.25
C GLU A 468 17.27 0.28 24.48
N LEU A 469 16.41 0.87 25.31
CA LEU A 469 15.85 0.21 26.50
C LEU A 469 14.92 -0.95 26.13
N ASP A 470 14.16 -0.80 25.04
CA ASP A 470 13.25 -1.84 24.53
C ASP A 470 14.03 -3.05 23.96
N ALA A 471 15.26 -2.83 23.49
CA ALA A 471 16.14 -3.91 23.04
C ALA A 471 16.62 -4.81 24.20
N GLN A 472 16.79 -4.24 25.40
CA GLN A 472 17.13 -5.02 26.60
C GLN A 472 15.97 -5.90 27.07
N VAL A 473 14.73 -5.42 26.90
CA VAL A 473 13.51 -6.21 27.22
C VAL A 473 13.38 -7.41 26.27
N LEU A 474 13.66 -7.24 24.99
CA LEU A 474 13.69 -8.34 24.01
C LEU A 474 14.67 -9.44 24.40
N GLU A 475 15.86 -9.05 24.86
CA GLU A 475 16.91 -10.00 25.26
C GLU A 475 16.49 -10.85 26.48
N GLN A 476 15.64 -10.31 27.35
CA GLN A 476 15.20 -10.97 28.59
C GLN A 476 13.93 -11.83 28.45
N GLN A 477 12.94 -11.41 27.64
CA GLN A 477 11.60 -12.05 27.58
C GLN A 477 11.46 -13.17 26.52
N GLY A 478 12.42 -13.30 25.61
CA GLY A 478 12.32 -14.21 24.47
C GLY A 478 11.60 -13.55 23.29
N ASP A 479 12.30 -13.51 22.16
CA ASP A 479 12.11 -12.53 21.09
C ASP A 479 10.71 -12.48 20.48
N LEU A 480 10.02 -13.63 20.30
CA LEU A 480 8.73 -13.65 19.59
C LEU A 480 7.56 -13.11 20.40
N ASN A 481 7.50 -13.37 21.71
CA ASN A 481 6.41 -12.85 22.55
C ASN A 481 6.52 -11.34 22.71
N ALA A 482 7.72 -10.85 23.03
CA ALA A 482 7.97 -9.41 23.13
C ALA A 482 7.70 -8.68 21.81
N ALA A 483 8.08 -9.28 20.67
CA ALA A 483 7.71 -8.73 19.35
C ALA A 483 6.19 -8.74 19.13
N ALA A 484 5.51 -9.83 19.47
CA ALA A 484 4.06 -9.94 19.36
C ALA A 484 3.35 -8.90 20.22
N ASP A 485 3.75 -8.74 21.49
CA ASP A 485 3.20 -7.75 22.43
C ASP A 485 3.39 -6.32 21.94
N TRP A 486 4.56 -6.00 21.38
CA TRP A 486 4.82 -4.67 20.84
C TRP A 486 4.05 -4.40 19.54
N VAL A 487 4.00 -5.37 18.62
CA VAL A 487 3.25 -5.21 17.37
C VAL A 487 1.78 -4.95 17.67
N THR A 488 1.18 -5.68 18.61
CA THR A 488 -0.25 -5.60 18.88
C THR A 488 -0.62 -4.64 20.01
N SER A 489 0.35 -3.87 20.52
CA SER A 489 0.13 -2.88 21.58
C SER A 489 -0.87 -1.79 21.15
N PRO A 490 -1.74 -1.31 22.06
CA PRO A 490 -2.62 -0.16 21.81
C PRO A 490 -1.87 1.14 21.54
N THR A 491 -0.59 1.24 21.95
CA THR A 491 0.25 2.41 21.66
C THR A 491 0.92 2.34 20.29
N ASN A 492 0.88 1.18 19.62
CA ASN A 492 1.45 1.02 18.29
C ASN A 492 0.44 1.45 17.21
N ALA A 493 0.46 2.74 16.87
CA ALA A 493 -0.47 3.30 15.89
C ALA A 493 -0.40 2.64 14.50
N LEU A 494 0.77 2.14 14.08
CA LEU A 494 0.93 1.52 12.77
C LEU A 494 0.11 0.23 12.65
N PHE A 495 0.01 -0.55 13.71
CA PHE A 495 -0.80 -1.76 13.72
C PHE A 495 -2.27 -1.43 13.49
N ALA A 496 -2.87 -0.61 14.35
CA ALA A 496 -4.28 -0.25 14.21
C ALA A 496 -4.59 0.39 12.84
N GLN A 497 -3.72 1.30 12.36
CA GLN A 497 -3.89 1.96 11.07
C GLN A 497 -3.79 0.98 9.88
N ALA A 498 -2.80 0.07 9.88
CA ALA A 498 -2.65 -0.92 8.82
C ALA A 498 -3.86 -1.85 8.74
N GLN A 499 -4.37 -2.31 9.89
CA GLN A 499 -5.51 -3.22 9.95
C GLN A 499 -6.81 -2.56 9.48
N VAL A 500 -7.12 -1.34 9.94
CA VAL A 500 -8.35 -0.65 9.48
C VAL A 500 -8.25 -0.23 8.01
N ASN A 501 -7.06 0.12 7.52
CA ASN A 501 -6.85 0.43 6.10
C ASN A 501 -7.08 -0.80 5.21
N ARG A 502 -6.69 -1.98 5.68
CA ARG A 502 -6.96 -3.26 4.99
C ARG A 502 -8.44 -3.62 4.97
N ILE A 503 -9.15 -3.44 6.09
CA ILE A 503 -10.61 -3.60 6.15
C ILE A 503 -11.28 -2.63 5.16
N TRP A 504 -10.86 -1.36 5.17
CA TRP A 504 -11.34 -0.34 4.25
C TRP A 504 -11.08 -0.72 2.79
N PHE A 505 -9.86 -1.10 2.43
CA PHE A 505 -9.49 -1.55 1.09
C PHE A 505 -10.40 -2.68 0.59
N HIS A 506 -10.63 -3.68 1.43
CA HIS A 506 -11.47 -4.82 1.06
C HIS A 506 -12.95 -4.46 0.85
N LEU A 507 -13.47 -3.40 1.48
CA LEU A 507 -14.86 -2.96 1.33
C LEU A 507 -15.03 -1.88 0.24
N MET A 508 -14.07 -0.97 0.13
CA MET A 508 -14.15 0.24 -0.70
C MET A 508 -13.38 0.12 -2.03
N GLY A 509 -12.60 -0.94 -2.21
CA GLY A 509 -11.82 -1.22 -3.44
C GLY A 509 -10.47 -0.51 -3.52
N ARG A 510 -10.24 0.50 -2.67
CA ARG A 510 -8.98 1.24 -2.57
C ARG A 510 -8.73 1.59 -1.10
N GLY A 511 -7.49 1.44 -0.63
CA GLY A 511 -7.11 1.85 0.73
C GLY A 511 -7.19 3.36 0.92
N LEU A 512 -7.24 3.82 2.17
CA LEU A 512 -6.97 5.22 2.52
C LEU A 512 -5.48 5.52 2.27
N VAL A 513 -4.61 4.61 2.68
CA VAL A 513 -3.23 4.49 2.15
C VAL A 513 -3.25 3.44 1.05
N ASP A 514 -2.71 3.77 -0.12
CA ASP A 514 -2.65 2.87 -1.26
C ASP A 514 -1.27 2.97 -1.92
N PRO A 515 -0.54 1.86 -2.15
CA PRO A 515 -0.90 0.48 -1.80
C PRO A 515 -1.22 0.25 -0.30
N VAL A 516 -2.08 -0.72 -0.02
CA VAL A 516 -2.69 -0.96 1.31
C VAL A 516 -1.68 -1.19 2.45
N ASP A 517 -0.46 -1.58 2.10
CA ASP A 517 0.65 -1.96 2.98
C ASP A 517 1.89 -1.06 2.81
N ASP A 518 1.73 0.17 2.31
CA ASP A 518 2.84 1.12 2.04
C ASP A 518 2.68 2.44 2.84
N PHE A 519 2.67 2.33 4.17
CA PHE A 519 2.60 3.46 5.09
C PHE A 519 3.95 4.13 5.23
N ARG A 520 4.09 5.29 4.60
CA ARG A 520 5.28 6.15 4.73
C ARG A 520 4.91 7.61 4.57
N ALA A 521 5.75 8.51 5.06
CA ALA A 521 5.50 9.96 4.98
C ALA A 521 5.28 10.44 3.53
N THR A 522 5.93 9.79 2.57
CA THR A 522 5.87 10.09 1.13
C THR A 522 4.67 9.45 0.42
N ASN A 523 3.91 8.59 1.10
CA ASN A 523 2.65 8.01 0.64
C ASN A 523 1.54 8.22 1.70
N PRO A 524 1.11 9.46 1.91
CA PRO A 524 0.15 9.76 2.95
C PRO A 524 -1.24 9.19 2.64
N ALA A 525 -2.03 8.97 3.69
CA ALA A 525 -3.44 8.62 3.54
C ALA A 525 -4.22 9.72 2.79
N SER A 526 -5.15 9.32 1.93
CA SER A 526 -6.06 10.24 1.23
C SER A 526 -6.96 11.01 2.20
N HIS A 527 -7.32 10.38 3.33
CA HIS A 527 -8.08 10.99 4.43
C HIS A 527 -7.41 10.66 5.78
N PRO A 528 -6.38 11.42 6.19
CA PRO A 528 -5.61 11.15 7.41
C PRO A 528 -6.47 11.14 8.68
N GLU A 529 -7.39 12.10 8.81
CA GLU A 529 -8.29 12.20 9.98
C GLU A 529 -9.31 11.04 10.03
N LEU A 530 -9.74 10.53 8.88
CA LEU A 530 -10.60 9.36 8.81
C LEU A 530 -9.85 8.09 9.23
N LEU A 531 -8.65 7.88 8.69
CA LEU A 531 -7.78 6.76 9.06
C LEU A 531 -7.49 6.77 10.57
N LYS A 532 -7.14 7.94 11.11
CA LYS A 532 -6.88 8.13 12.53
C LYS A 532 -8.10 7.73 13.39
N LYS A 533 -9.28 8.25 13.06
CA LYS A 533 -10.52 7.94 13.80
C LYS A 533 -10.92 6.48 13.70
N LEU A 534 -10.77 5.84 12.53
CA LEU A 534 -11.02 4.41 12.39
C LEU A 534 -10.06 3.59 13.27
N ALA A 535 -8.78 3.97 13.32
CA ALA A 535 -7.79 3.30 14.16
C ALA A 535 -8.09 3.48 15.66
N GLU A 536 -8.48 4.69 16.09
CA GLU A 536 -8.91 4.97 17.46
C GLU A 536 -10.13 4.12 17.85
N GLU A 537 -11.14 4.07 16.99
CA GLU A 537 -12.34 3.27 17.19
C GLU A 537 -12.03 1.76 17.26
N PHE A 538 -11.07 1.30 16.45
CA PHE A 538 -10.63 -0.09 16.43
C PHE A 538 -9.93 -0.48 17.73
N VAL A 539 -9.09 0.41 18.29
CA VAL A 539 -8.49 0.17 19.60
C VAL A 539 -9.55 0.20 20.71
N GLN A 540 -10.47 1.17 20.67
CA GLN A 540 -11.55 1.31 21.66
C GLN A 540 -12.52 0.13 21.68
N SER A 541 -12.80 -0.47 20.52
CA SER A 541 -13.65 -1.67 20.43
C SER A 541 -12.94 -2.95 20.86
N GLY A 542 -11.67 -2.88 21.29
CA GLY A 542 -10.87 -4.06 21.59
C GLY A 542 -10.48 -4.84 20.34
N TYR A 543 -10.14 -4.15 19.26
CA TYR A 543 -9.74 -4.72 17.96
C TYR A 543 -10.82 -5.58 17.29
N ASP A 544 -12.09 -5.20 17.45
CA ASP A 544 -13.22 -5.87 16.81
C ASP A 544 -13.30 -5.51 15.31
N MET A 545 -13.00 -6.48 14.45
CA MET A 545 -13.07 -6.34 13.00
C MET A 545 -14.51 -6.08 12.50
N ARG A 546 -15.50 -6.78 13.08
CA ARG A 546 -16.91 -6.65 12.68
C ARG A 546 -17.45 -5.27 13.03
N HIS A 547 -16.98 -4.68 14.12
CA HIS A 547 -17.30 -3.30 14.48
C HIS A 547 -16.88 -2.29 13.40
N ILE A 548 -15.64 -2.40 12.91
CA ILE A 548 -15.14 -1.51 11.84
C ILE A 548 -15.88 -1.76 10.52
N ILE A 549 -16.14 -3.03 10.17
CA ILE A 549 -16.94 -3.39 8.99
C ILE A 549 -18.33 -2.74 9.08
N ARG A 550 -18.99 -2.79 10.25
CA ARG A 550 -20.30 -2.18 10.48
C ARG A 550 -20.27 -0.67 10.24
N ILE A 551 -19.30 0.03 10.82
CA ILE A 551 -19.15 1.48 10.64
C ILE A 551 -19.01 1.84 9.16
N ILE A 552 -18.18 1.11 8.41
CA ILE A 552 -17.95 1.39 6.99
C ILE A 552 -19.20 1.07 6.16
N THR A 553 -19.76 -0.13 6.30
CA THR A 553 -20.89 -0.59 5.46
C THR A 553 -22.21 0.14 5.74
N GLN A 554 -22.36 0.71 6.94
CA GLN A 554 -23.50 1.57 7.30
C GLN A 554 -23.28 3.05 6.96
N SER A 555 -22.07 3.46 6.57
CA SER A 555 -21.83 4.81 6.06
C SER A 555 -22.60 5.07 4.76
N ARG A 556 -22.99 6.32 4.52
CA ARG A 556 -23.55 6.71 3.22
C ARG A 556 -22.50 6.58 2.11
N THR A 557 -21.23 6.81 2.42
CA THR A 557 -20.08 6.69 1.51
C THR A 557 -19.99 5.30 0.89
N TYR A 558 -20.13 4.23 1.67
CA TYR A 558 -20.20 2.86 1.16
C TYR A 558 -21.44 2.60 0.28
N GLN A 559 -22.52 3.35 0.54
CA GLN A 559 -23.83 3.20 -0.10
C GLN A 559 -24.01 4.09 -1.33
N LEU A 560 -23.00 4.85 -1.74
CA LEU A 560 -23.09 5.65 -2.95
C LEU A 560 -23.27 4.76 -4.19
N SER A 561 -23.91 5.31 -5.21
CA SER A 561 -23.98 4.74 -6.55
C SER A 561 -22.58 4.67 -7.14
N SER A 562 -22.35 3.71 -8.03
CA SER A 562 -21.13 3.66 -8.85
C SER A 562 -21.22 4.54 -10.10
N GLU A 563 -22.39 5.11 -10.38
CA GLU A 563 -22.56 6.08 -11.46
C GLU A 563 -22.04 7.46 -10.99
N PRO A 564 -20.95 7.98 -11.58
CA PRO A 564 -20.46 9.31 -11.24
C PRO A 564 -21.39 10.40 -11.79
N ASN A 565 -21.38 11.56 -11.14
CA ASN A 565 -21.96 12.79 -11.66
C ASN A 565 -20.88 13.66 -12.34
N ALA A 566 -21.30 14.77 -12.95
CA ALA A 566 -20.39 15.66 -13.71
C ALA A 566 -19.23 16.23 -12.87
N THR A 567 -19.38 16.33 -11.54
CA THR A 567 -18.36 16.90 -10.66
C THR A 567 -17.34 15.87 -10.18
N ASN A 568 -17.65 14.58 -10.23
CA ASN A 568 -16.81 13.53 -9.63
C ASN A 568 -16.37 12.43 -10.62
N ALA A 569 -16.69 12.54 -11.90
CA ALA A 569 -16.34 11.53 -12.92
C ALA A 569 -14.83 11.24 -13.05
N ALA A 570 -13.96 12.19 -12.67
CA ALA A 570 -12.51 12.00 -12.66
C ALA A 570 -11.96 11.57 -11.29
N ASP A 571 -12.81 11.45 -10.25
CA ASP A 571 -12.35 11.05 -8.92
C ASP A 571 -11.90 9.59 -8.92
N THR A 572 -10.72 9.35 -8.37
CA THR A 572 -10.15 8.00 -8.23
C THR A 572 -9.63 7.74 -6.82
N THR A 573 -9.71 8.74 -5.93
CA THR A 573 -9.06 8.69 -4.61
C THR A 573 -9.96 9.16 -3.46
N ASN A 574 -11.01 9.95 -3.74
CA ASN A 574 -11.78 10.64 -2.70
C ASN A 574 -13.10 9.96 -2.32
N PHE A 575 -13.42 8.80 -2.91
CA PHE A 575 -14.62 8.03 -2.60
C PHE A 575 -15.90 8.86 -2.84
N ALA A 576 -15.91 9.68 -3.89
CA ALA A 576 -17.07 10.47 -4.28
C ALA A 576 -18.23 9.62 -4.83
N TYR A 577 -17.95 8.37 -5.18
CA TYR A 577 -18.89 7.36 -5.65
C TYR A 577 -18.34 5.97 -5.29
N ALA A 578 -19.14 4.92 -5.44
CA ALA A 578 -18.67 3.56 -5.19
C ALA A 578 -17.80 3.07 -6.36
N TYR A 579 -16.54 2.71 -6.10
CA TYR A 579 -15.67 2.21 -7.16
C TYR A 579 -16.13 0.86 -7.69
N VAL A 580 -16.17 0.76 -9.02
CA VAL A 580 -16.44 -0.48 -9.72
C VAL A 580 -15.17 -1.30 -9.77
N ARG A 581 -15.25 -2.56 -9.35
CA ARG A 581 -14.14 -3.51 -9.41
C ARG A 581 -14.61 -4.88 -9.89
N ARG A 582 -13.71 -5.68 -10.45
CA ARG A 582 -14.03 -7.06 -10.83
C ARG A 582 -14.29 -7.90 -9.57
N LEU A 583 -15.18 -8.88 -9.68
CA LEU A 583 -15.27 -9.94 -8.68
C LEU A 583 -13.95 -10.71 -8.60
N THR A 584 -13.55 -11.10 -7.39
CA THR A 584 -12.37 -11.96 -7.24
C THR A 584 -12.59 -13.29 -7.95
N ALA A 585 -11.51 -14.03 -8.23
CA ALA A 585 -11.59 -15.33 -8.87
C ALA A 585 -12.60 -16.27 -8.19
N GLU A 586 -12.56 -16.34 -6.86
CA GLU A 586 -13.44 -17.17 -6.04
C GLU A 586 -14.89 -16.67 -6.10
N GLN A 587 -15.12 -15.36 -5.94
CA GLN A 587 -16.46 -14.77 -6.03
C GLN A 587 -17.11 -14.99 -7.40
N LEU A 588 -16.35 -14.79 -8.48
CA LEU A 588 -16.86 -14.96 -9.84
C LEU A 588 -17.19 -16.42 -10.11
N PHE A 589 -16.31 -17.34 -9.70
CA PHE A 589 -16.55 -18.78 -9.83
C PHE A 589 -17.80 -19.19 -9.04
N ASP A 590 -17.91 -18.80 -7.78
CA ASP A 590 -19.06 -19.14 -6.94
C ASP A 590 -20.36 -18.48 -7.42
N ALA A 591 -20.30 -17.25 -7.93
CA ALA A 591 -21.44 -16.57 -8.54
C ALA A 591 -21.95 -17.28 -9.80
N LEU A 592 -21.06 -17.86 -10.62
CA LEU A 592 -21.46 -18.64 -11.80
C LEU A 592 -22.25 -19.89 -11.40
N TYR A 593 -21.72 -20.65 -10.44
CA TYR A 593 -22.40 -21.85 -9.95
C TYR A 593 -23.73 -21.49 -9.27
N GLN A 594 -23.71 -20.52 -8.35
CA GLN A 594 -24.91 -20.10 -7.63
C GLN A 594 -25.98 -19.54 -8.56
N GLY A 595 -25.62 -18.62 -9.47
CA GLY A 595 -26.55 -17.98 -10.39
C GLY A 595 -27.21 -18.95 -11.36
N LEU A 596 -26.52 -20.05 -11.69
CA LEU A 596 -27.05 -21.14 -12.51
C LEU A 596 -27.69 -22.28 -11.70
N GLY A 597 -27.81 -22.15 -10.37
CA GLY A 597 -28.44 -23.15 -9.51
C GLY A 597 -27.67 -24.46 -9.39
N LEU A 598 -26.33 -24.39 -9.47
CA LEU A 598 -25.42 -25.52 -9.39
C LEU A 598 -24.53 -25.42 -8.15
N GLN A 599 -23.90 -26.54 -7.77
CA GLN A 599 -22.86 -26.58 -6.74
C GLN A 599 -21.53 -27.02 -7.35
N ALA A 600 -20.46 -26.35 -6.93
CA ALA A 600 -19.11 -26.72 -7.34
C ALA A 600 -18.67 -28.02 -6.64
N LYS A 601 -17.69 -28.69 -7.25
CA LYS A 601 -17.03 -29.86 -6.70
C LYS A 601 -15.52 -29.70 -6.85
N PHE A 602 -14.78 -30.07 -5.82
CA PHE A 602 -13.32 -30.03 -5.81
C PHE A 602 -12.82 -31.40 -5.32
N ASP A 603 -12.14 -32.15 -6.19
CA ASP A 603 -11.79 -33.55 -5.93
C ASP A 603 -10.82 -33.68 -4.74
N GLU A 604 -9.86 -32.76 -4.63
CA GLU A 604 -8.88 -32.68 -3.55
C GLU A 604 -9.47 -32.19 -2.23
N PHE A 605 -10.58 -31.46 -2.30
CA PHE A 605 -11.26 -30.91 -1.14
C PHE A 605 -12.76 -31.24 -1.19
N PRO A 606 -13.17 -32.52 -1.02
CA PRO A 606 -14.56 -32.94 -1.21
C PRO A 606 -15.58 -32.26 -0.28
N LYS A 607 -15.11 -31.68 0.83
CA LYS A 607 -15.94 -30.92 1.78
C LYS A 607 -16.21 -29.49 1.32
N ALA A 608 -15.39 -28.95 0.41
CA ALA A 608 -15.60 -27.63 -0.16
C ALA A 608 -16.67 -27.71 -1.25
N THR A 609 -17.68 -26.85 -1.15
CA THR A 609 -18.78 -26.72 -2.13
C THR A 609 -18.74 -25.38 -2.86
N LYS A 610 -17.82 -24.50 -2.44
CA LYS A 610 -17.56 -23.16 -2.95
C LYS A 610 -16.05 -22.90 -3.02
N ALA A 611 -15.60 -22.11 -3.98
CA ALA A 611 -14.21 -21.72 -4.14
C ALA A 611 -13.68 -20.93 -2.93
N VAL A 612 -14.51 -20.08 -2.30
CA VAL A 612 -14.13 -19.37 -1.06
C VAL A 612 -13.84 -20.29 0.13
N GLN A 613 -14.19 -21.58 0.05
CA GLN A 613 -13.93 -22.59 1.09
C GLN A 613 -12.62 -23.34 0.88
N LEU A 614 -11.95 -23.15 -0.27
CA LEU A 614 -10.69 -23.80 -0.56
C LEU A 614 -9.59 -23.28 0.38
N PRO A 615 -8.82 -24.16 1.06
CA PRO A 615 -7.80 -23.71 2.00
C PRO A 615 -6.71 -22.84 1.36
N GLY A 616 -6.36 -23.15 0.12
CA GLY A 616 -5.40 -22.38 -0.65
C GLY A 616 -4.96 -23.05 -1.95
N PRO A 617 -4.11 -22.37 -2.73
CA PRO A 617 -3.62 -22.89 -3.98
C PRO A 617 -2.69 -24.08 -3.73
N LEU A 618 -2.80 -25.09 -4.59
CA LEU A 618 -1.96 -26.27 -4.50
C LEU A 618 -0.54 -26.02 -5.03
N ASN A 619 -0.34 -24.99 -5.88
CA ASN A 619 0.97 -24.63 -6.46
C ASN A 619 1.73 -25.82 -7.07
N ARG A 620 0.99 -26.74 -7.69
CA ARG A 620 1.51 -27.95 -8.34
C ARG A 620 2.33 -27.59 -9.57
N ARG A 621 3.28 -28.45 -9.92
CA ARG A 621 3.96 -28.33 -11.23
C ARG A 621 2.94 -28.58 -12.33
N ARG A 622 3.12 -27.97 -13.51
CA ARG A 622 2.20 -28.11 -14.66
C ARG A 622 1.88 -29.57 -15.03
N LYS A 623 2.85 -30.49 -14.86
CA LYS A 623 2.66 -31.92 -15.11
C LYS A 623 1.76 -32.63 -14.07
N GLU A 624 1.64 -32.07 -12.87
CA GLU A 624 0.87 -32.59 -11.74
C GLU A 624 -0.53 -31.95 -11.64
N ALA A 625 -0.78 -30.83 -12.36
CA ALA A 625 -1.98 -30.02 -12.22
C ALA A 625 -3.26 -30.64 -12.81
N GLY A 626 -3.14 -31.73 -13.59
CA GLY A 626 -4.29 -32.39 -14.21
C GLY A 626 -5.08 -31.47 -15.17
N ASN A 627 -6.32 -31.86 -15.47
CA ASN A 627 -7.27 -31.10 -16.30
C ASN A 627 -8.38 -30.43 -15.46
N ASP A 628 -8.11 -30.09 -14.19
CA ASP A 628 -9.09 -29.41 -13.34
C ASP A 628 -9.40 -28.00 -13.87
N THR A 629 -10.56 -27.87 -14.51
CA THR A 629 -11.01 -26.61 -15.13
C THR A 629 -11.31 -25.53 -14.08
N GLY A 630 -11.64 -25.92 -12.85
CA GLY A 630 -11.91 -24.99 -11.75
C GLY A 630 -10.64 -24.34 -11.23
N VAL A 631 -9.59 -25.12 -10.97
CA VAL A 631 -8.28 -24.58 -10.56
C VAL A 631 -7.68 -23.71 -11.65
N ALA A 632 -7.79 -24.13 -12.92
CA ALA A 632 -7.35 -23.33 -14.06
C ALA A 632 -8.11 -21.99 -14.16
N PHE A 633 -9.43 -22.00 -13.92
CA PHE A 633 -10.24 -20.79 -13.87
C PHE A 633 -9.76 -19.86 -12.74
N LEU A 634 -9.61 -20.37 -11.52
CA LEU A 634 -9.22 -19.53 -10.38
C LEU A 634 -7.88 -18.81 -10.63
N ALA A 635 -6.87 -19.55 -11.14
CA ALA A 635 -5.59 -18.96 -11.49
C ALA A 635 -5.71 -17.91 -12.61
N GLN A 636 -6.48 -18.18 -13.66
CA GLN A 636 -6.68 -17.26 -14.78
C GLN A 636 -7.39 -15.95 -14.37
N PHE A 637 -8.27 -16.01 -13.37
CA PHE A 637 -9.01 -14.86 -12.84
C PHE A 637 -8.33 -14.17 -11.65
N GLY A 638 -7.05 -14.48 -11.41
CA GLY A 638 -6.19 -13.73 -10.49
C GLY A 638 -6.19 -14.22 -9.05
N GLN A 639 -6.53 -15.50 -8.79
CA GLN A 639 -6.24 -16.12 -7.51
C GLN A 639 -4.72 -16.07 -7.26
N PRO A 640 -4.26 -15.51 -6.12
CA PRO A 640 -2.85 -15.42 -5.84
C PRO A 640 -2.25 -16.81 -5.57
N PRO A 641 -1.01 -17.08 -5.99
CA PRO A 641 -0.28 -18.27 -5.57
C PRO A 641 0.19 -18.17 -4.10
N ARG A 642 0.05 -16.99 -3.47
CA ARG A 642 0.37 -16.71 -2.05
C ARG A 642 1.84 -16.90 -1.71
N LEU A 643 2.72 -16.47 -2.62
CA LEU A 643 4.18 -16.56 -2.46
C LEU A 643 4.76 -15.34 -1.76
N LEU A 644 4.01 -14.24 -1.63
CA LEU A 644 4.41 -13.02 -0.95
C LEU A 644 3.45 -12.70 0.20
N ALA A 645 3.97 -12.11 1.27
CA ALA A 645 3.16 -11.65 2.40
C ALA A 645 2.57 -10.26 2.11
N CYS A 646 1.74 -10.14 1.06
CA CYS A 646 1.10 -8.88 0.64
C CYS A 646 -0.27 -9.16 -0.02
N GLU A 647 -1.11 -8.13 -0.10
CA GLU A 647 -2.31 -8.16 -0.97
C GLU A 647 -1.98 -8.05 -2.47
N CYS A 648 -0.72 -7.79 -2.81
CA CYS A 648 -0.26 -7.39 -4.13
C CYS A 648 -0.18 -8.51 -5.19
N GLU A 649 -0.26 -9.79 -4.79
CA GLU A 649 -0.28 -10.91 -5.74
C GLU A 649 -1.67 -11.14 -6.36
N ARG A 650 -2.72 -10.69 -5.68
CA ARG A 650 -4.09 -10.80 -6.20
C ARG A 650 -4.28 -9.77 -7.30
N SER A 651 -4.65 -10.22 -8.48
CA SER A 651 -4.87 -9.35 -9.64
C SER A 651 -6.34 -9.19 -9.93
N ASP A 652 -6.79 -7.94 -9.98
CA ASP A 652 -8.11 -7.55 -10.46
C ASP A 652 -8.09 -7.12 -11.95
N GLU A 653 -6.94 -7.27 -12.62
CA GLU A 653 -6.79 -6.93 -14.03
C GLU A 653 -7.76 -7.74 -14.92
N THR A 654 -8.18 -7.09 -16.00
CA THR A 654 -9.01 -7.69 -17.05
C THR A 654 -8.13 -8.04 -18.24
N THR A 655 -8.07 -9.32 -18.60
CA THR A 655 -7.28 -9.80 -19.74
C THR A 655 -8.15 -10.36 -20.86
N MET A 656 -7.62 -10.35 -22.09
CA MET A 656 -8.28 -10.99 -23.23
C MET A 656 -8.52 -12.49 -22.99
N GLY A 657 -7.58 -13.17 -22.32
CA GLY A 657 -7.73 -14.58 -21.94
C GLY A 657 -8.95 -14.81 -21.05
N GLN A 658 -9.15 -13.98 -20.02
CA GLN A 658 -10.34 -14.07 -19.15
C GLN A 658 -11.64 -13.89 -19.94
N SER A 659 -11.66 -12.94 -20.89
CA SER A 659 -12.82 -12.72 -21.76
C SER A 659 -13.14 -13.96 -22.60
N PHE A 660 -12.13 -14.58 -23.23
CA PHE A 660 -12.32 -15.83 -23.98
C PHE A 660 -12.78 -16.99 -23.08
N SER A 661 -12.32 -17.04 -21.82
CA SER A 661 -12.72 -18.04 -20.84
C SER A 661 -14.21 -17.95 -20.49
N LEU A 662 -14.78 -16.73 -20.38
CA LEU A 662 -16.22 -16.56 -20.13
C LEU A 662 -17.08 -16.78 -21.38
N ILE A 663 -16.64 -16.30 -22.54
CA ILE A 663 -17.39 -16.35 -23.80
C ILE A 663 -17.42 -17.77 -24.38
N SER A 664 -16.28 -18.45 -24.40
CA SER A 664 -16.08 -19.69 -25.15
C SER A 664 -15.42 -20.81 -24.34
N GLY A 665 -15.03 -20.54 -23.09
CA GLY A 665 -14.31 -21.49 -22.26
C GLY A 665 -15.18 -22.68 -21.82
N PRO A 666 -14.55 -23.84 -21.54
CA PRO A 666 -15.28 -25.05 -21.15
C PRO A 666 -16.02 -24.88 -19.82
N GLN A 667 -15.52 -24.03 -18.91
CA GLN A 667 -16.12 -23.84 -17.60
C GLN A 667 -17.57 -23.32 -17.70
N VAL A 668 -17.79 -22.18 -18.35
CA VAL A 668 -19.14 -21.59 -18.49
C VAL A 668 -20.03 -22.50 -19.36
N ASN A 669 -19.50 -23.00 -20.48
CA ASN A 669 -20.25 -23.87 -21.39
C ASN A 669 -20.77 -25.14 -20.72
N ASN A 670 -19.97 -25.78 -19.85
CA ASN A 670 -20.39 -26.98 -19.13
C ASN A 670 -21.50 -26.69 -18.11
N LEU A 671 -21.46 -25.53 -17.46
CA LEU A 671 -22.52 -25.11 -16.51
C LEU A 671 -23.84 -24.81 -17.24
N LEU A 672 -23.77 -24.13 -18.38
CA LEU A 672 -24.93 -23.81 -19.20
C LEU A 672 -25.58 -25.06 -19.80
N LYS A 673 -24.80 -26.04 -20.28
CA LYS A 673 -25.30 -27.29 -20.86
C LYS A 673 -25.78 -28.32 -19.83
N SER A 674 -25.52 -28.10 -18.54
CA SER A 674 -25.94 -29.05 -17.51
C SER A 674 -27.46 -29.19 -17.46
N ASN A 675 -27.95 -30.43 -17.38
CA ASN A 675 -29.36 -30.75 -17.21
C ASN A 675 -29.87 -30.58 -15.76
N ARG A 676 -28.98 -30.21 -14.83
CA ARG A 676 -29.29 -29.99 -13.40
C ARG A 676 -29.34 -28.52 -13.02
N ASN A 677 -29.17 -27.62 -13.98
CA ASN A 677 -29.12 -26.18 -13.72
C ASN A 677 -30.52 -25.56 -13.64
N ILE A 678 -30.56 -24.29 -13.27
CA ILE A 678 -31.78 -23.49 -13.17
C ILE A 678 -32.57 -23.45 -14.48
N LEU A 679 -31.91 -23.48 -15.63
CA LEU A 679 -32.56 -23.41 -16.93
C LEU A 679 -33.45 -24.64 -17.17
N SER A 680 -32.99 -25.84 -16.78
CA SER A 680 -33.79 -27.07 -16.87
C SER A 680 -34.98 -27.04 -15.93
N ARG A 681 -34.80 -26.50 -14.72
CA ARG A 681 -35.89 -26.31 -13.75
C ARG A 681 -36.96 -25.38 -14.30
N LEU A 682 -36.58 -24.22 -14.83
CA LEU A 682 -37.50 -23.21 -15.37
C LEU A 682 -38.33 -23.71 -16.57
N LEU A 683 -37.78 -24.61 -17.39
CA LEU A 683 -38.51 -25.24 -18.49
C LEU A 683 -39.58 -26.22 -18.00
N ASN A 684 -39.31 -26.92 -16.90
CA ASN A 684 -40.21 -27.92 -16.32
C ASN A 684 -41.31 -27.31 -15.43
N GLU A 685 -41.09 -26.08 -14.95
CA GLU A 685 -42.10 -25.32 -14.20
C GLU A 685 -43.20 -24.76 -15.12
N LYS A 686 -44.45 -24.76 -14.63
CA LYS A 686 -45.59 -24.12 -15.28
C LYS A 686 -45.53 -22.60 -15.07
N SER A 687 -44.59 -21.94 -15.73
CA SER A 687 -44.42 -20.49 -15.73
C SER A 687 -44.40 -19.96 -17.16
N ASP A 688 -44.87 -18.72 -17.35
CA ASP A 688 -44.77 -18.04 -18.64
C ASP A 688 -43.32 -17.59 -18.91
N ASP A 689 -43.04 -17.22 -20.16
CA ASP A 689 -41.68 -16.87 -20.57
C ASP A 689 -41.18 -15.58 -19.88
N ALA A 690 -42.08 -14.65 -19.51
CA ALA A 690 -41.72 -13.45 -18.77
C ALA A 690 -41.27 -13.76 -17.33
N ALA A 691 -41.95 -14.68 -16.65
CA ALA A 691 -41.59 -15.15 -15.32
C ALA A 691 -40.27 -15.93 -15.34
N ARG A 692 -39.98 -16.70 -16.39
CA ARG A 692 -38.69 -17.38 -16.59
C ARG A 692 -37.54 -16.38 -16.73
N VAL A 693 -37.73 -15.33 -17.55
CA VAL A 693 -36.75 -14.24 -17.68
C VAL A 693 -36.53 -13.58 -16.32
N GLU A 694 -37.60 -13.20 -15.63
CA GLU A 694 -37.47 -12.56 -14.31
C GLU A 694 -36.70 -13.44 -13.31
N ALA A 695 -37.01 -14.73 -13.25
CA ALA A 695 -36.31 -15.67 -12.36
C ALA A 695 -34.80 -15.72 -12.63
N LEU A 696 -34.38 -15.69 -13.90
CA LEU A 696 -32.96 -15.66 -14.27
C LEU A 696 -32.27 -14.34 -13.89
N TYR A 697 -32.94 -13.21 -14.12
CA TYR A 697 -32.41 -11.90 -13.74
C TYR A 697 -32.19 -11.81 -12.22
N TRP A 698 -33.12 -12.30 -11.40
CA TRP A 698 -32.93 -12.34 -9.95
C TRP A 698 -31.80 -13.29 -9.53
N SER A 699 -31.71 -14.46 -10.16
CA SER A 699 -30.69 -15.47 -9.83
C SER A 699 -29.27 -15.00 -10.18
N VAL A 700 -29.09 -14.37 -11.34
CA VAL A 700 -27.77 -14.00 -11.89
C VAL A 700 -27.37 -12.57 -11.50
N LEU A 701 -28.29 -11.62 -11.63
CA LEU A 701 -28.02 -10.18 -11.47
C LEU A 701 -28.58 -9.57 -10.18
N THR A 702 -29.35 -10.32 -9.38
CA THR A 702 -29.91 -9.83 -8.10
C THR A 702 -30.90 -8.67 -8.27
N ARG A 703 -31.56 -8.57 -9.42
CA ARG A 703 -32.60 -7.55 -9.68
C ARG A 703 -33.65 -8.08 -10.64
N ALA A 704 -34.76 -7.37 -10.77
CA ALA A 704 -35.70 -7.60 -11.86
C ALA A 704 -35.13 -7.08 -13.21
N PRO A 705 -35.56 -7.65 -14.34
CA PRO A 705 -35.33 -7.04 -15.64
C PRO A 705 -36.08 -5.71 -15.74
N SER A 706 -35.50 -4.72 -16.41
CA SER A 706 -36.22 -3.53 -16.85
C SER A 706 -37.37 -3.90 -17.78
N ALA A 707 -38.31 -2.98 -18.00
CA ALA A 707 -39.45 -3.22 -18.88
C ALA A 707 -39.01 -3.64 -20.30
N GLN A 708 -37.98 -2.98 -20.83
CA GLN A 708 -37.40 -3.30 -22.14
C GLN A 708 -36.71 -4.66 -22.15
N GLU A 709 -35.84 -4.95 -21.16
CA GLU A 709 -35.20 -6.26 -21.02
C GLU A 709 -36.23 -7.39 -20.93
N ARG A 710 -37.28 -7.21 -20.11
CA ARG A 710 -38.34 -8.21 -19.94
C ARG A 710 -39.05 -8.48 -21.27
N GLN A 711 -39.48 -7.43 -21.97
CA GLN A 711 -40.20 -7.56 -23.23
C GLN A 711 -39.35 -8.27 -24.29
N THR A 712 -38.12 -7.80 -24.51
CA THR A 712 -37.24 -8.34 -25.55
C THR A 712 -36.87 -9.80 -25.27
N MET A 713 -36.49 -10.15 -24.04
CA MET A 713 -36.05 -11.51 -23.71
C MET A 713 -37.23 -12.49 -23.67
N ALA A 714 -38.43 -12.05 -23.24
CA ALA A 714 -39.62 -12.92 -23.23
C ALA A 714 -40.12 -13.20 -24.66
N ALA A 715 -40.07 -12.20 -25.55
CA ALA A 715 -40.38 -12.40 -26.97
C ALA A 715 -39.42 -13.42 -27.61
N MET A 716 -38.11 -13.28 -27.35
CA MET A 716 -37.09 -14.23 -27.83
C MET A 716 -37.40 -15.67 -27.39
N LEU A 717 -37.81 -15.89 -26.14
CA LEU A 717 -38.19 -17.23 -25.65
C LEU A 717 -39.51 -17.74 -26.26
N THR A 718 -40.45 -16.85 -26.55
CA THR A 718 -41.75 -17.20 -27.14
C THR A 718 -41.57 -17.66 -28.59
N GLU A 719 -40.72 -16.96 -29.35
CA GLU A 719 -40.45 -17.22 -30.77
C GLU A 719 -39.44 -18.37 -31.00
N ALA A 720 -38.72 -18.79 -29.96
CA ALA A 720 -37.69 -19.82 -30.07
C ALA A 720 -38.26 -21.20 -30.40
N LYS A 721 -37.71 -21.85 -31.44
CA LYS A 721 -37.99 -23.25 -31.78
C LYS A 721 -37.47 -24.21 -30.70
N ASP A 722 -36.31 -23.90 -30.15
CA ASP A 722 -35.71 -24.61 -29.02
C ASP A 722 -35.60 -23.65 -27.82
N LYS A 723 -36.55 -23.76 -26.90
CA LYS A 723 -36.59 -22.94 -25.69
C LYS A 723 -35.39 -23.21 -24.76
N ARG A 724 -34.80 -24.41 -24.82
CA ARG A 724 -33.61 -24.71 -24.03
C ARG A 724 -32.40 -23.95 -24.54
N ALA A 725 -32.14 -24.00 -25.84
CA ALA A 725 -31.07 -23.22 -26.46
C ALA A 725 -31.24 -21.73 -26.20
N ALA A 726 -32.46 -21.19 -26.35
CA ALA A 726 -32.73 -19.78 -26.10
C ALA A 726 -32.49 -19.36 -24.62
N LEU A 727 -32.78 -20.23 -23.65
CA LEU A 727 -32.44 -19.99 -22.24
C LEU A 727 -30.93 -20.07 -21.98
N GLU A 728 -30.21 -20.96 -22.68
CA GLU A 728 -28.74 -21.01 -22.62
C GLU A 728 -28.12 -19.71 -23.13
N ASP A 729 -28.59 -19.18 -24.26
CA ASP A 729 -28.13 -17.91 -24.84
C ASP A 729 -28.44 -16.71 -23.92
N LEU A 730 -29.64 -16.70 -23.31
CA LEU A 730 -30.01 -15.69 -22.31
C LEU A 730 -29.09 -15.75 -21.10
N ALA A 731 -28.92 -16.92 -20.50
CA ALA A 731 -28.07 -17.09 -19.34
C ALA A 731 -26.61 -16.76 -19.64
N TRP A 732 -26.11 -17.18 -20.82
CA TRP A 732 -24.79 -16.82 -21.32
C TRP A 732 -24.60 -15.30 -21.41
N SER A 733 -25.61 -14.59 -21.94
CA SER A 733 -25.58 -13.13 -22.05
C SER A 733 -25.53 -12.46 -20.66
N LEU A 734 -26.30 -12.97 -19.70
CA LEU A 734 -26.33 -12.44 -18.33
C LEU A 734 -25.01 -12.66 -17.59
N VAL A 735 -24.40 -13.85 -17.66
CA VAL A 735 -23.12 -14.13 -16.98
C VAL A 735 -21.92 -13.44 -17.63
N ASN A 736 -22.05 -13.00 -18.88
CA ASN A 736 -21.04 -12.18 -19.55
C ASN A 736 -21.30 -10.67 -19.42
N ALA A 737 -22.42 -10.26 -18.80
CA ALA A 737 -22.73 -8.85 -18.60
C ALA A 737 -21.75 -8.20 -17.61
N LYS A 738 -21.42 -6.92 -17.85
CA LYS A 738 -20.58 -6.13 -16.92
C LYS A 738 -21.16 -6.13 -15.49
N GLU A 739 -22.48 -6.11 -15.37
CA GLU A 739 -23.18 -6.16 -14.07
C GLU A 739 -22.98 -7.47 -13.31
N PHE A 740 -22.74 -8.58 -14.02
CA PHE A 740 -22.41 -9.85 -13.38
C PHE A 740 -20.96 -9.88 -12.91
N VAL A 741 -20.03 -9.50 -13.79
CA VAL A 741 -18.57 -9.61 -13.58
C VAL A 741 -18.03 -8.55 -12.62
N LEU A 742 -18.72 -7.41 -12.49
CA LEU A 742 -18.28 -6.28 -11.68
C LEU A 742 -19.11 -6.11 -10.41
N ARG A 743 -18.43 -5.86 -9.30
CA ARG A 743 -19.01 -5.33 -8.07
C ARG A 743 -19.24 -3.83 -8.27
N LYS A 744 -20.51 -3.45 -8.38
CA LYS A 744 -20.99 -2.06 -8.53
C LYS A 744 -21.19 -1.34 -7.22
#